data_AF-A0A960Q2E9-F1
#
_entry.id   AF-A0A960Q2E9-F1
#
_cell.length_a   1.000
_cell.length_b   1.000
_cell.length_c   1.000
_cell.angle_alpha   90.00
_cell.angle_beta   90.00
_cell.angle_gamma   90.00
#
_symmetry.space_group_name_H-M   'P 1'
#
loop_
_entity.id
_entity.type
_entity.pdbx_description
1 polymer ?
#
loop_
_entity_poly.entity_id
_entity_poly.type
_entity_poly.pdbx_seq_one_letter_code
_entity_poly.pdbx_strand_id
1 'polypeptide(L)'
;VHVARGTWTGLYTSPMHGMMLCSDYLFTQDSTDINETILDGDYQGTILDLYGEDTWFVLCGFTVRHGQGQDLSPSAYNHRAGGIQKNGHVHGRIQDCVFRQNRAPRSAPVIYWGTVGSGISTWGDLIIERVACFENEVTNPTGGPSAAVFIKSYQARVLKIDGLFYDGDGNNTIPLVMTNSEGDSTIVNNLTITNSTSPPSPTGLSTMLTGLNGHHYSNIRLIGGNGVPVCGLGIQPVGPDSSIAVFRNIQISGVSGQAALYIYSHEAQLDIDSLTVSNCRSNSYQSMIHLQSNTRGWLRNVHFHHNVSGDSVSLEPLPMLNTRYLDIDNLHFHDNRTIVPADPDPSTSGGNFIVGAQVYAVGSRLHLSNMLFENNRLDDLDDYSNLSPSNAYYNNPGRELTCLAWTGLWVHNIRVLHSRQPNHTPEVYSFLDIDMSRPGSVLTLGSDHTLHADSILVWDVDDGGVYIGSDSMWVSNVEIRDVGRMALGMGDNVFPQAPPWARFSNMLLDNIDATPSYLPSEYRRLSSQALLWTGVRTAYQGHVPVVDFENVTAINNDDMRHLFNFWQPVELHVRNCVFWNNTYTYLREGGPISQSLEYNLLEEEIAGIGNQVGIAPLFDEELGAPLLSSISPAIDAGNPDTTYNDIEDPDNPGFALWPSQGTLRNDIGYT
;
A
#
# COMPACT_ATOMS: atom_id res chain seq x y z
N VAL A 1 41.06 -16.43 24.43
CA VAL A 1 40.99 -17.85 24.79
C VAL A 1 40.64 -18.62 23.54
N HIS A 2 41.60 -19.40 23.04
CA HIS A 2 41.38 -20.29 21.91
C HIS A 2 40.90 -21.64 22.42
N VAL A 3 39.89 -22.20 21.75
CA VAL A 3 39.25 -23.47 22.09
C VAL A 3 39.40 -24.42 20.92
N ALA A 4 40.05 -25.56 21.16
CA ALA A 4 40.21 -26.60 20.14
C ALA A 4 38.86 -27.29 19.84
N ARG A 5 38.74 -27.87 18.64
CA ARG A 5 37.63 -28.75 18.26
C ARG A 5 37.28 -29.75 19.36
N GLY A 6 35.99 -29.96 19.56
CA GLY A 6 35.45 -30.86 20.59
C GLY A 6 34.16 -30.35 21.21
N THR A 7 33.58 -31.17 22.08
CA THR A 7 32.42 -30.82 22.89
C THR A 7 32.89 -30.42 24.29
N TRP A 8 32.58 -29.19 24.68
CA TRP A 8 32.96 -28.61 25.96
C TRP A 8 31.70 -28.46 26.82
N THR A 9 31.65 -29.19 27.93
CA THR A 9 30.56 -29.14 28.90
C THR A 9 30.97 -28.35 30.14
N GLY A 10 30.02 -27.61 30.71
CA GLY A 10 30.22 -26.83 31.94
C GLY A 10 29.69 -25.41 31.83
N LEU A 11 29.27 -24.87 32.96
CA LEU A 11 28.72 -23.51 33.05
C LEU A 11 29.89 -22.52 33.15
N TYR A 12 30.04 -21.65 32.15
CA TYR A 12 31.12 -20.66 32.12
C TYR A 12 30.63 -19.35 32.73
N THR A 13 30.77 -19.25 34.05
CA THR A 13 30.60 -18.00 34.81
C THR A 13 31.98 -17.43 35.13
N SER A 14 32.27 -16.22 34.67
CA SER A 14 33.48 -15.51 35.07
C SER A 14 33.18 -14.01 35.15
N PRO A 15 33.68 -13.28 36.17
CA PRO A 15 33.68 -11.83 36.14
C PRO A 15 34.63 -11.45 35.00
N MET A 16 34.06 -11.08 33.85
CA MET A 16 34.87 -10.90 32.66
C MET A 16 35.52 -9.52 32.69
N HIS A 17 36.84 -9.49 32.84
CA HIS A 17 37.67 -8.50 32.15
C HIS A 17 37.68 -8.85 30.66
N GLY A 18 37.76 -7.85 29.77
CA GLY A 18 37.49 -8.05 28.34
C GLY A 18 38.12 -9.32 27.74
N MET A 19 37.30 -10.19 27.15
CA MET A 19 37.68 -11.54 26.74
C MET A 19 37.20 -11.86 25.32
N MET A 20 38.06 -12.48 24.53
CA MET A 20 37.67 -13.13 23.28
C MET A 20 37.72 -14.65 23.47
N LEU A 21 36.61 -15.33 23.23
CA LEU A 21 36.50 -16.78 23.10
C LEU A 21 36.37 -17.10 21.61
N CYS A 22 37.30 -17.88 21.06
CA CYS A 22 37.33 -18.24 19.65
C CYS A 22 37.65 -19.71 19.42
N SER A 23 37.03 -20.30 18.39
CA SER A 23 37.40 -21.63 17.89
C SER A 23 38.49 -21.56 16.82
N ASP A 24 38.83 -22.71 16.25
CA ASP A 24 39.71 -22.82 15.08
C ASP A 24 39.19 -22.05 13.86
N TYR A 25 37.87 -21.82 13.75
CA TYR A 25 37.25 -21.07 12.66
C TYR A 25 37.89 -19.69 12.44
N LEU A 26 38.28 -19.01 13.53
CA LEU A 26 38.93 -17.70 13.46
C LEU A 26 40.20 -17.74 12.59
N PHE A 27 40.93 -18.85 12.61
CA PHE A 27 42.22 -19.01 11.94
C PHE A 27 42.11 -19.73 10.60
N THR A 28 41.22 -20.71 10.49
CA THR A 28 41.07 -21.56 9.30
C THR A 28 40.09 -20.97 8.29
N GLN A 29 39.10 -20.20 8.75
CA GLN A 29 37.90 -19.82 8.01
C GLN A 29 37.09 -21.02 7.46
N ASP A 30 37.34 -22.23 7.98
CA ASP A 30 36.61 -23.44 7.59
C ASP A 30 35.34 -23.57 8.43
N SER A 31 34.17 -23.42 7.79
CA SER A 31 32.88 -23.49 8.46
C SER A 31 32.62 -24.80 9.23
N THR A 32 33.34 -25.88 8.94
CA THR A 32 33.23 -27.12 9.74
C THR A 32 33.70 -26.91 11.18
N ASP A 33 34.64 -25.99 11.42
CA ASP A 33 35.13 -25.67 12.76
C ASP A 33 34.04 -25.13 13.70
N ILE A 34 33.04 -24.44 13.13
CA ILE A 34 31.87 -23.95 13.87
C ILE A 34 31.04 -25.13 14.38
N ASN A 35 30.84 -26.14 13.54
CA ASN A 35 30.05 -27.33 13.87
C ASN A 35 30.80 -28.30 14.78
N GLU A 36 32.14 -28.32 14.71
CA GLU A 36 33.01 -29.22 15.48
C GLU A 36 33.47 -28.64 16.82
N THR A 37 33.30 -27.33 17.05
CA THR A 37 33.62 -26.68 18.33
C THR A 37 32.33 -26.32 19.07
N ILE A 38 31.91 -27.21 19.97
CA ILE A 38 30.59 -27.18 20.60
C ILE A 38 30.71 -26.73 22.06
N LEU A 39 29.96 -25.69 22.43
CA LEU A 39 29.65 -25.34 23.82
C LEU A 39 28.30 -25.98 24.17
N ASP A 40 28.32 -26.99 25.04
CA ASP A 40 27.17 -27.84 25.34
C ASP A 40 26.73 -27.64 26.79
N GLY A 41 25.49 -27.16 26.98
CA GLY A 41 24.94 -26.89 28.30
C GLY A 41 24.47 -28.14 29.06
N ASP A 42 24.32 -29.28 28.38
CA ASP A 42 23.76 -30.53 28.93
C ASP A 42 22.43 -30.32 29.71
N TYR A 43 21.67 -29.31 29.28
CA TYR A 43 20.45 -28.81 29.91
C TYR A 43 20.60 -28.40 31.40
N GLN A 44 21.81 -28.08 31.86
CA GLN A 44 22.11 -27.73 33.27
C GLN A 44 22.02 -26.22 33.58
N GLY A 45 21.61 -25.39 32.62
CA GLY A 45 21.50 -23.94 32.81
C GLY A 45 21.88 -23.15 31.57
N THR A 46 22.15 -21.85 31.78
CA THR A 46 22.74 -20.98 30.77
C THR A 46 24.18 -21.42 30.47
N ILE A 47 24.55 -21.52 29.19
CA ILE A 47 25.90 -21.95 28.78
C ILE A 47 26.94 -20.88 29.09
N LEU A 48 26.65 -19.62 28.72
CA LEU A 48 27.49 -18.46 28.96
C LEU A 48 26.70 -17.40 29.73
N ASP A 49 27.07 -17.18 30.99
CA ASP A 49 26.52 -16.10 31.82
C ASP A 49 27.56 -14.99 31.95
N LEU A 50 27.39 -13.94 31.14
CA LEU A 50 28.29 -12.82 31.03
C LEU A 50 27.90 -11.77 32.08
N TYR A 51 28.74 -11.58 33.09
CA TYR A 51 28.58 -10.52 34.09
C TYR A 51 29.85 -9.68 34.23
N GLY A 52 29.66 -8.35 34.31
CA GLY A 52 30.75 -7.39 34.43
C GLY A 52 30.30 -5.94 34.17
N GLU A 53 31.18 -5.01 34.49
CA GLU A 53 31.02 -3.57 34.22
C GLU A 53 32.03 -3.13 33.16
N ASP A 54 31.56 -2.46 32.10
CA ASP A 54 32.37 -1.85 31.03
C ASP A 54 33.37 -2.77 30.33
N THR A 55 33.01 -4.04 30.12
CA THR A 55 33.90 -5.02 29.50
C THR A 55 33.40 -5.50 28.14
N TRP A 56 34.34 -5.82 27.25
CA TRP A 56 34.04 -6.35 25.91
C TRP A 56 34.18 -7.87 25.89
N PHE A 57 33.18 -8.56 25.36
CA PHE A 57 33.20 -9.99 25.11
C PHE A 57 33.09 -10.27 23.61
N VAL A 58 33.87 -11.21 23.09
CA VAL A 58 33.76 -11.68 21.71
C VAL A 58 33.61 -13.20 21.71
N LEU A 59 32.54 -13.71 21.12
CA LEU A 59 32.34 -15.14 20.82
C LEU A 59 32.42 -15.35 19.31
N CYS A 60 33.32 -16.21 18.86
CA CYS A 60 33.55 -16.44 17.44
C CYS A 60 33.73 -17.91 17.09
N GLY A 61 32.89 -18.43 16.19
CA GLY A 61 33.09 -19.73 15.57
C GLY A 61 32.57 -20.94 16.35
N PHE A 62 31.46 -20.83 17.09
CA PHE A 62 30.98 -21.92 17.95
C PHE A 62 29.59 -22.43 17.58
N THR A 63 29.35 -23.70 17.87
CA THR A 63 27.98 -24.21 18.06
C THR A 63 27.62 -24.19 19.54
N VAL A 64 26.54 -23.50 19.90
CA VAL A 64 26.03 -23.37 21.26
C VAL A 64 24.71 -24.13 21.36
N ARG A 65 24.66 -25.19 22.18
CA ARG A 65 23.49 -26.08 22.25
C ARG A 65 23.17 -26.65 23.62
N HIS A 66 21.95 -27.16 23.76
CA HIS A 66 21.44 -27.78 24.98
C HIS A 66 21.54 -26.88 26.22
N GLY A 67 21.47 -25.57 26.03
CA GLY A 67 21.28 -24.63 27.12
C GLY A 67 19.87 -24.74 27.68
N GLN A 68 19.69 -24.58 28.99
CA GLN A 68 18.39 -24.61 29.65
C GLN A 68 18.20 -23.32 30.46
N GLY A 69 17.38 -22.42 29.93
CA GLY A 69 16.92 -21.25 30.65
C GLY A 69 16.18 -21.64 31.92
N GLN A 70 16.35 -20.83 32.96
CA GLN A 70 15.71 -21.02 34.26
C GLN A 70 14.68 -19.92 34.47
N ASP A 71 13.50 -20.30 34.95
CA ASP A 71 12.52 -19.36 35.46
C ASP A 71 12.86 -19.06 36.92
N LEU A 72 13.38 -17.86 37.21
CA LEU A 72 13.80 -17.50 38.56
C LEU A 72 12.62 -17.07 39.44
N SER A 73 11.47 -16.75 38.84
CA SER A 73 10.27 -16.38 39.59
C SER A 73 9.00 -16.53 38.74
N PRO A 74 7.94 -17.19 39.26
CA PRO A 74 6.66 -17.32 38.55
C PRO A 74 5.98 -15.99 38.19
N SER A 75 6.32 -14.89 38.89
CA SER A 75 5.65 -13.59 38.81
C SER A 75 6.52 -12.43 38.32
N ALA A 76 7.83 -12.63 38.14
CA ALA A 76 8.73 -11.59 37.67
C ALA A 76 9.29 -11.96 36.29
N TYR A 77 9.52 -10.96 35.44
CA TYR A 77 10.21 -11.04 34.15
C TYR A 77 11.71 -11.42 34.29
N ASN A 78 12.01 -12.32 35.22
CA ASN A 78 13.30 -12.67 35.72
C ASN A 78 13.65 -14.06 35.19
N HIS A 79 14.11 -14.09 33.95
CA HIS A 79 14.39 -15.34 33.28
C HIS A 79 15.85 -15.40 32.84
N ARG A 80 16.41 -16.60 32.84
CA ARG A 80 17.74 -16.88 32.29
C ARG A 80 17.63 -17.40 30.87
N ALA A 81 18.62 -17.09 30.03
CA ALA A 81 18.70 -17.66 28.68
C ALA A 81 19.16 -19.12 28.73
N GLY A 82 18.84 -19.90 27.68
CA GLY A 82 19.49 -21.20 27.48
C GLY A 82 20.95 -21.04 27.02
N GLY A 83 21.17 -20.28 25.95
CA GLY A 83 22.48 -20.08 25.36
C GLY A 83 23.34 -19.07 26.12
N ILE A 84 23.14 -17.79 25.82
CA ILE A 84 23.92 -16.67 26.38
C ILE A 84 23.00 -15.76 27.18
N GLN A 85 23.34 -15.53 28.43
CA GLN A 85 22.76 -14.49 29.25
C GLN A 85 23.78 -13.39 29.46
N LYS A 86 23.37 -12.14 29.26
CA LYS A 86 24.13 -10.97 29.75
C LYS A 86 23.46 -10.38 30.97
N ASN A 87 24.26 -10.12 31.98
CA ASN A 87 23.92 -9.33 33.16
C ASN A 87 24.94 -8.17 33.31
N GLY A 88 24.49 -6.92 33.44
CA GLY A 88 25.38 -5.75 33.65
C GLY A 88 25.77 -4.97 32.38
N HIS A 89 26.92 -4.28 32.42
CA HIS A 89 27.38 -3.33 31.39
C HIS A 89 28.40 -3.95 30.41
N VAL A 90 28.11 -5.17 29.94
CA VAL A 90 28.99 -5.90 29.01
C VAL A 90 28.70 -5.50 27.55
N HIS A 91 29.71 -5.06 26.82
CA HIS A 91 29.67 -4.96 25.36
C HIS A 91 29.98 -6.33 24.77
N GLY A 92 29.25 -6.76 23.74
CA GLY A 92 29.39 -8.09 23.15
C GLY A 92 29.49 -8.06 21.63
N ARG A 93 30.30 -8.97 21.09
CA ARG A 93 30.23 -9.37 19.69
C ARG A 93 30.09 -10.88 19.59
N ILE A 94 29.00 -11.34 19.02
CA ILE A 94 28.76 -12.75 18.70
C ILE A 94 28.86 -12.85 17.19
N GLN A 95 29.81 -13.61 16.67
CA GLN A 95 29.99 -13.76 15.25
C GLN A 95 30.22 -15.21 14.83
N ASP A 96 29.71 -15.60 13.67
CA ASP A 96 29.96 -16.91 13.08
C ASP A 96 29.58 -18.05 14.06
N CYS A 97 28.41 -17.96 14.65
CA CYS A 97 27.94 -18.91 15.66
C CYS A 97 26.64 -19.58 15.23
N VAL A 98 26.44 -20.81 15.70
CA VAL A 98 25.22 -21.59 15.51
C VAL A 98 24.59 -21.86 16.88
N PHE A 99 23.36 -21.43 17.08
CA PHE A 99 22.58 -21.74 18.29
C PHE A 99 21.48 -22.74 17.96
N ARG A 100 21.52 -23.90 18.60
CA ARG A 100 20.51 -24.94 18.37
C ARG A 100 20.14 -25.73 19.59
N GLN A 101 18.93 -26.26 19.64
CA GLN A 101 18.50 -27.18 20.70
C GLN A 101 18.65 -26.59 22.11
N ASN A 102 18.56 -25.27 22.24
CA ASN A 102 18.48 -24.60 23.54
C ASN A 102 17.02 -24.48 23.95
N ARG A 103 16.76 -24.52 25.24
CA ARG A 103 15.42 -24.48 25.84
C ARG A 103 15.29 -23.29 26.77
N ALA A 104 14.13 -22.66 26.79
CA ALA A 104 13.80 -21.65 27.79
C ALA A 104 12.30 -21.71 28.14
N PRO A 105 11.91 -21.83 29.41
CA PRO A 105 10.50 -21.92 29.76
C PRO A 105 9.70 -20.66 29.44
N ARG A 106 10.27 -19.45 29.62
CA ARG A 106 9.54 -18.17 29.44
C ARG A 106 10.41 -17.05 28.86
N SER A 107 11.53 -17.39 28.21
CA SER A 107 12.57 -16.44 27.84
C SER A 107 13.28 -16.82 26.56
N ALA A 108 14.40 -16.15 26.28
CA ALA A 108 15.20 -16.45 25.12
C ALA A 108 16.01 -17.73 25.27
N PRO A 109 15.71 -18.80 24.50
CA PRO A 109 16.55 -19.98 24.49
C PRO A 109 17.95 -19.65 23.95
N VAL A 110 18.11 -18.63 23.09
CA VAL A 110 19.41 -18.29 22.48
C VAL A 110 20.13 -17.19 23.24
N ILE A 111 19.64 -15.94 23.18
CA ILE A 111 20.31 -14.79 23.78
C ILE A 111 19.30 -13.96 24.57
N TYR A 112 19.55 -13.80 25.87
CA TYR A 112 18.85 -12.82 26.69
C TYR A 112 19.80 -11.68 27.05
N TRP A 113 19.52 -10.49 26.50
CA TRP A 113 20.33 -9.29 26.71
C TRP A 113 19.51 -8.27 27.50
N GLY A 114 19.54 -8.35 28.82
CA GLY A 114 18.81 -7.43 29.71
C GLY A 114 18.95 -7.80 31.19
N THR A 115 18.68 -6.84 32.08
CA THR A 115 18.69 -7.07 33.53
C THR A 115 17.40 -7.73 34.01
N VAL A 116 17.58 -8.79 34.79
CA VAL A 116 16.56 -9.49 35.58
C VAL A 116 16.22 -8.61 36.79
N GLY A 117 15.17 -7.79 36.67
CA GLY A 117 14.42 -7.22 37.79
C GLY A 117 15.17 -6.27 38.74
N SER A 118 15.25 -4.99 38.37
CA SER A 118 15.14 -3.79 39.23
C SER A 118 15.78 -2.60 38.52
N GLY A 119 14.98 -1.73 37.87
CA GLY A 119 15.27 -0.32 37.57
C GLY A 119 16.66 0.14 37.05
N ILE A 120 17.56 -0.76 36.66
CA ILE A 120 18.94 -0.46 36.29
C ILE A 120 19.07 -0.79 34.82
N SER A 121 19.15 0.29 34.03
CA SER A 121 19.48 0.28 32.61
C SER A 121 20.72 -0.57 32.37
N THR A 122 20.65 -1.53 31.44
CA THR A 122 21.86 -2.21 30.94
C THR A 122 22.40 -1.42 29.78
N TRP A 123 23.68 -1.05 29.89
CA TRP A 123 24.41 -0.34 28.85
C TRP A 123 25.33 -1.34 28.17
N GLY A 124 25.71 -1.05 26.93
CA GLY A 124 26.70 -1.85 26.22
C GLY A 124 26.19 -2.37 24.89
N ASP A 125 27.06 -2.21 23.89
CA ASP A 125 26.80 -2.55 22.50
C ASP A 125 26.71 -4.07 22.32
N LEU A 126 25.86 -4.52 21.40
CA LEU A 126 25.76 -5.91 21.01
C LEU A 126 25.81 -6.02 19.50
N ILE A 127 26.86 -6.64 18.98
CA ILE A 127 27.00 -6.94 17.55
C ILE A 127 26.75 -8.44 17.33
N ILE A 128 25.78 -8.81 16.50
CA ILE A 128 25.45 -10.20 16.14
C ILE A 128 25.67 -10.38 14.63
N GLU A 129 26.73 -11.05 14.22
CA GLU A 129 27.07 -11.16 12.80
C GLU A 129 27.18 -12.61 12.35
N ARG A 130 26.47 -12.97 11.27
CA ARG A 130 26.52 -14.31 10.68
C ARG A 130 26.18 -15.39 11.71
N VAL A 131 25.08 -15.17 12.44
CA VAL A 131 24.58 -16.09 13.46
C VAL A 131 23.36 -16.85 12.95
N ALA A 132 23.38 -18.17 13.08
CA ALA A 132 22.22 -19.01 12.78
C ALA A 132 21.59 -19.53 14.06
N CYS A 133 20.27 -19.44 14.18
CA CYS A 133 19.49 -19.95 15.31
C CYS A 133 18.41 -20.88 14.80
N PHE A 134 18.44 -22.17 15.15
CA PHE A 134 17.44 -23.14 14.69
C PHE A 134 17.19 -24.24 15.73
N GLU A 135 16.02 -24.87 15.72
CA GLU A 135 15.68 -25.95 16.67
C GLU A 135 15.77 -25.54 18.15
N ASN A 136 15.51 -24.27 18.47
CA ASN A 136 15.45 -23.82 19.86
C ASN A 136 13.99 -23.86 20.33
N GLU A 137 13.75 -24.19 21.60
CA GLU A 137 12.42 -24.51 22.12
C GLU A 137 12.03 -23.57 23.28
N VAL A 138 10.79 -23.08 23.25
CA VAL A 138 10.18 -22.34 24.37
C VAL A 138 9.13 -23.21 25.06
N THR A 139 9.43 -23.67 26.28
CA THR A 139 8.67 -24.78 26.88
C THR A 139 7.43 -24.40 27.70
N ASN A 140 7.19 -23.12 28.02
CA ASN A 140 6.05 -22.74 28.88
C ASN A 140 5.49 -21.32 28.58
N PRO A 141 4.80 -21.11 27.45
CA PRO A 141 4.26 -19.81 27.05
C PRO A 141 2.96 -19.49 27.81
N THR A 142 2.98 -19.40 29.14
CA THR A 142 1.86 -18.78 29.88
C THR A 142 1.88 -17.26 29.64
N GLY A 143 1.34 -16.82 28.52
CA GLY A 143 0.86 -15.46 28.24
C GLY A 143 1.89 -14.34 27.99
N GLY A 144 3.20 -14.62 28.04
CA GLY A 144 4.25 -13.62 27.78
C GLY A 144 4.95 -13.80 26.42
N PRO A 145 5.45 -12.72 25.79
CA PRO A 145 6.23 -12.82 24.55
C PRO A 145 7.53 -13.57 24.83
N SER A 146 7.70 -14.74 24.20
CA SER A 146 8.94 -15.52 24.26
C SER A 146 9.61 -15.47 22.89
N ALA A 147 10.93 -15.31 22.87
CA ALA A 147 11.64 -15.10 21.62
C ALA A 147 12.97 -15.81 21.54
N ALA A 148 13.38 -16.37 20.39
CA ALA A 148 14.68 -17.03 20.27
C ALA A 148 15.81 -16.10 20.72
N VAL A 149 15.82 -14.86 20.21
CA VAL A 149 16.67 -13.77 20.70
C VAL A 149 15.79 -12.69 21.33
N PHE A 150 16.07 -12.36 22.58
CA PHE A 150 15.37 -11.32 23.33
C PHE A 150 16.36 -10.25 23.77
N ILE A 151 16.24 -9.06 23.17
CA ILE A 151 17.08 -7.91 23.45
C ILE A 151 16.23 -6.86 24.16
N LYS A 152 16.56 -6.60 25.42
CA LYS A 152 15.95 -5.55 26.22
C LYS A 152 17.07 -4.62 26.68
N SER A 153 17.39 -3.64 25.85
CA SER A 153 18.45 -2.68 26.13
C SER A 153 17.86 -1.28 26.10
N TYR A 154 18.16 -0.48 27.13
CA TYR A 154 17.76 0.92 27.19
C TYR A 154 18.61 1.82 26.27
N GLN A 155 19.81 1.41 25.84
CA GLN A 155 20.74 2.24 25.04
C GLN A 155 21.74 1.38 24.23
N ALA A 156 21.27 0.52 23.32
CA ALA A 156 22.16 -0.23 22.44
C ALA A 156 22.56 0.63 21.23
N ARG A 157 23.86 0.92 21.02
CA ARG A 157 24.27 1.84 19.95
C ARG A 157 24.35 1.25 18.56
N VAL A 158 24.74 -0.02 18.46
CA VAL A 158 24.89 -0.71 17.18
C VAL A 158 24.50 -2.16 17.36
N LEU A 159 23.23 -2.46 17.07
CA LEU A 159 22.78 -3.84 16.89
C LEU A 159 22.76 -4.15 15.41
N LYS A 160 23.79 -4.86 14.94
CA LYS A 160 23.80 -5.52 13.63
C LYS A 160 23.39 -6.97 13.84
N ILE A 161 22.38 -7.44 13.11
CA ILE A 161 21.93 -8.84 13.12
C ILE A 161 21.95 -9.33 11.67
N ASP A 162 23.04 -9.97 11.27
CA ASP A 162 23.09 -10.78 10.04
C ASP A 162 22.83 -12.24 10.46
N GLY A 163 21.66 -12.81 10.17
CA GLY A 163 21.36 -14.15 10.67
C GLY A 163 20.12 -14.84 10.10
N LEU A 164 20.10 -16.16 10.27
CA LEU A 164 18.98 -17.04 9.92
C LEU A 164 18.32 -17.54 11.21
N PHE A 165 17.03 -17.25 11.39
CA PHE A 165 16.24 -17.75 12.51
C PHE A 165 15.17 -18.73 12.02
N TYR A 166 15.20 -19.95 12.56
CA TYR A 166 14.24 -21.01 12.30
C TYR A 166 13.57 -21.43 13.61
N ASP A 167 12.26 -21.22 13.69
CA ASP A 167 11.44 -21.74 14.80
C ASP A 167 11.20 -23.24 14.57
N GLY A 168 11.62 -24.12 15.48
CA GLY A 168 11.56 -25.57 15.27
C GLY A 168 10.41 -26.30 15.95
N ASP A 169 9.69 -25.66 16.87
CA ASP A 169 8.80 -26.36 17.80
C ASP A 169 7.30 -26.06 17.61
N GLY A 170 6.97 -25.07 16.77
CA GLY A 170 5.59 -24.68 16.51
C GLY A 170 4.88 -23.93 17.63
N ASN A 171 5.59 -23.64 18.71
CA ASN A 171 5.03 -23.06 19.91
C ASN A 171 5.24 -21.55 19.95
N ASN A 172 4.56 -20.77 19.10
CA ASN A 172 4.50 -19.30 19.15
C ASN A 172 5.85 -18.61 19.48
N THR A 173 6.99 -19.16 19.06
CA THR A 173 8.29 -18.59 19.42
C THR A 173 8.57 -17.43 18.48
N ILE A 174 8.72 -16.24 19.05
CA ILE A 174 9.09 -15.07 18.25
C ILE A 174 10.58 -15.16 17.88
N PRO A 175 10.99 -15.09 16.61
CA PRO A 175 12.41 -15.24 16.27
C PRO A 175 13.31 -14.18 16.92
N LEU A 176 12.83 -12.94 16.95
CA LEU A 176 13.54 -11.80 17.52
C LEU A 176 12.53 -10.87 18.21
N VAL A 177 12.74 -10.62 19.49
CA VAL A 177 12.08 -9.53 20.22
C VAL A 177 13.15 -8.53 20.63
N MET A 178 12.94 -7.29 20.22
CA MET A 178 13.64 -6.13 20.75
C MET A 178 12.62 -5.34 21.58
N THR A 179 13.00 -4.81 22.74
CA THR A 179 12.12 -3.97 23.58
C THR A 179 12.92 -2.80 24.19
N ASN A 180 12.32 -1.61 24.19
CA ASN A 180 12.74 -0.40 24.93
C ASN A 180 14.18 0.10 24.73
N SER A 181 14.64 0.35 23.49
CA SER A 181 15.88 1.12 23.27
C SER A 181 15.62 2.62 23.23
N GLU A 182 15.68 3.26 24.39
CA GLU A 182 15.75 4.71 24.55
C GLU A 182 17.18 5.22 24.25
N GLY A 183 17.62 5.11 22.99
CA GLY A 183 18.88 5.74 22.57
C GLY A 183 19.61 5.00 21.45
N ASP A 184 20.15 5.81 20.53
CA ASP A 184 21.00 5.46 19.38
C ASP A 184 20.40 4.47 18.35
N SER A 185 21.01 4.41 17.16
CA SER A 185 20.45 3.76 15.97
C SER A 185 20.71 2.24 15.93
N THR A 186 19.66 1.42 16.02
CA THR A 186 19.68 -0.01 15.67
C THR A 186 19.77 -0.19 14.15
N ILE A 187 20.67 -1.06 13.68
CA ILE A 187 20.87 -1.36 12.24
C ILE A 187 20.65 -2.86 12.00
N VAL A 188 19.43 -3.28 11.70
CA VAL A 188 19.18 -4.68 11.31
C VAL A 188 19.42 -4.82 9.80
N ASN A 189 20.36 -5.67 9.39
CA ASN A 189 20.70 -5.90 7.98
C ASN A 189 20.74 -7.39 7.67
N ASN A 190 20.21 -7.82 6.51
CA ASN A 190 20.22 -9.22 6.04
C ASN A 190 19.61 -10.22 7.04
N LEU A 191 18.57 -9.81 7.76
CA LEU A 191 17.84 -10.69 8.67
C LEU A 191 16.90 -11.59 7.87
N THR A 192 17.12 -12.91 7.92
CA THR A 192 16.18 -13.89 7.37
C THR A 192 15.48 -14.63 8.50
N ILE A 193 14.15 -14.52 8.53
CA ILE A 193 13.29 -15.23 9.46
C ILE A 193 12.49 -16.25 8.65
N THR A 194 12.63 -17.53 8.99
CA THR A 194 11.87 -18.63 8.39
C THR A 194 11.03 -19.29 9.48
N ASN A 195 9.71 -19.34 9.29
CA ASN A 195 8.84 -20.08 10.20
C ASN A 195 8.75 -21.56 9.79
N SER A 196 8.66 -22.49 10.75
CA SER A 196 8.48 -23.91 10.44
C SER A 196 7.01 -24.28 10.17
N THR A 197 6.83 -25.52 9.73
CA THR A 197 5.62 -26.08 9.12
C THR A 197 4.47 -26.38 10.08
N SER A 198 4.60 -26.12 11.38
CA SER A 198 3.54 -26.43 12.34
C SER A 198 2.62 -25.22 12.57
N PRO A 199 1.30 -25.38 12.42
CA PRO A 199 0.35 -24.27 12.57
C PRO A 199 0.35 -23.73 14.02
N PRO A 200 0.56 -22.43 14.23
CA PRO A 200 0.50 -21.79 15.55
C PRO A 200 -0.94 -21.79 16.09
N SER A 201 -1.03 -21.61 17.41
CA SER A 201 -2.31 -21.28 18.07
C SER A 201 -2.91 -19.99 17.48
N PRO A 202 -4.23 -19.93 17.20
CA PRO A 202 -4.90 -18.81 16.52
C PRO A 202 -4.86 -17.44 17.23
N THR A 203 -4.18 -17.32 18.37
CA THR A 203 -4.13 -16.11 19.19
C THR A 203 -2.74 -15.46 19.30
N GLY A 204 -1.70 -15.99 18.65
CA GLY A 204 -0.32 -15.52 18.82
C GLY A 204 0.18 -14.62 17.69
N LEU A 205 0.47 -13.35 17.99
CA LEU A 205 1.36 -12.52 17.18
C LEU A 205 2.79 -13.07 17.30
N SER A 206 3.27 -13.79 16.29
CA SER A 206 4.54 -14.53 16.31
C SER A 206 5.78 -13.76 15.84
N THR A 207 5.70 -12.47 15.48
CA THR A 207 6.91 -11.62 15.35
C THR A 207 6.63 -10.17 15.77
N MET A 208 7.37 -9.67 16.76
CA MET A 208 7.23 -8.31 17.28
C MET A 208 8.61 -7.68 17.41
N LEU A 209 8.91 -6.68 16.55
CA LEU A 209 10.02 -5.77 16.76
C LEU A 209 9.49 -4.53 17.51
N THR A 210 9.41 -4.59 18.84
CA THR A 210 8.93 -3.45 19.63
C THR A 210 10.07 -2.54 20.07
N GLY A 211 9.79 -1.27 20.40
CA GLY A 211 10.75 -0.31 20.96
C GLY A 211 11.64 0.43 19.96
N LEU A 212 11.15 0.82 18.78
CA LEU A 212 12.01 1.23 17.66
C LEU A 212 12.05 2.74 17.41
N ASN A 213 13.04 3.45 17.96
CA ASN A 213 13.26 4.87 17.67
C ASN A 213 14.57 5.10 16.88
N GLY A 214 14.48 5.62 15.66
CA GLY A 214 15.65 6.05 14.87
C GLY A 214 16.46 4.90 14.30
N HIS A 215 15.79 3.91 13.69
CA HIS A 215 16.41 2.65 13.31
C HIS A 215 16.40 2.42 11.80
N HIS A 216 17.44 1.73 11.32
CA HIS A 216 17.60 1.35 9.92
C HIS A 216 17.46 -0.16 9.76
N TYR A 217 16.48 -0.57 8.98
CA TYR A 217 16.23 -1.95 8.61
C TYR A 217 16.54 -2.11 7.13
N SER A 218 17.39 -3.07 6.78
CA SER A 218 17.75 -3.33 5.39
C SER A 218 17.79 -4.82 5.09
N ASN A 219 17.32 -5.21 3.91
CA ASN A 219 17.40 -6.59 3.42
C ASN A 219 16.75 -7.61 4.38
N ILE A 220 15.58 -7.30 4.93
CA ILE A 220 14.85 -8.21 5.80
C ILE A 220 14.03 -9.15 4.94
N ARG A 221 14.17 -10.45 5.16
CA ARG A 221 13.39 -11.49 4.50
C ARG A 221 12.59 -12.29 5.52
N LEU A 222 11.27 -12.15 5.48
CA LEU A 222 10.32 -12.94 6.24
C LEU A 222 9.75 -14.03 5.31
N ILE A 223 9.97 -15.30 5.63
CA ILE A 223 9.54 -16.44 4.83
C ILE A 223 8.65 -17.34 5.67
N GLY A 224 7.43 -17.57 5.19
CA GLY A 224 6.47 -18.48 5.78
C GLY A 224 6.56 -19.88 5.27
N GLY A 225 6.36 -20.82 6.19
CA GLY A 225 6.03 -22.19 5.84
C GLY A 225 4.64 -22.26 5.21
N ASN A 226 4.46 -23.19 4.27
CA ASN A 226 3.18 -23.41 3.60
C ASN A 226 2.04 -23.61 4.61
N GLY A 227 1.06 -22.69 4.62
CA GLY A 227 -0.14 -22.77 5.45
C GLY A 227 0.05 -22.36 6.91
N VAL A 228 1.19 -21.75 7.25
CA VAL A 228 1.48 -21.26 8.59
C VAL A 228 1.47 -19.73 8.57
N PRO A 229 0.67 -19.05 9.42
CA PRO A 229 0.78 -17.62 9.64
C PRO A 229 2.21 -17.24 10.02
N VAL A 230 2.88 -16.51 9.13
CA VAL A 230 4.00 -15.69 9.56
C VAL A 230 3.39 -14.41 10.05
N CYS A 231 3.53 -14.15 11.33
CA CYS A 231 2.98 -12.93 11.87
C CYS A 231 3.79 -11.74 11.38
N GLY A 232 3.05 -10.67 11.10
CA GLY A 232 3.60 -9.46 10.52
C GLY A 232 4.67 -8.82 11.40
N LEU A 233 5.45 -7.96 10.76
CA LEU A 233 6.43 -7.13 11.44
C LEU A 233 5.71 -6.10 12.32
N GLY A 234 5.56 -6.42 13.61
CA GLY A 234 5.01 -5.55 14.65
C GLY A 234 6.00 -4.47 15.07
N ILE A 235 5.86 -3.22 14.63
CA ILE A 235 6.70 -2.09 15.08
C ILE A 235 5.93 -1.28 16.11
N GLN A 236 6.45 -1.17 17.33
CA GLN A 236 5.89 -0.31 18.39
C GLN A 236 6.94 0.71 18.86
N PRO A 237 6.96 1.95 18.35
CA PRO A 237 7.82 2.99 18.87
C PRO A 237 7.43 3.30 20.33
N VAL A 238 8.44 3.56 21.16
CA VAL A 238 8.26 3.89 22.58
C VAL A 238 8.75 5.31 22.78
N GLY A 239 7.83 6.26 22.86
CA GLY A 239 8.12 7.66 23.18
C GLY A 239 7.56 8.65 22.14
N PRO A 240 7.29 9.91 22.56
CA PRO A 240 6.73 10.97 21.71
C PRO A 240 7.76 11.63 20.75
N ASP A 241 9.01 11.16 20.75
CA ASP A 241 10.08 11.81 19.98
C ASP A 241 10.07 11.32 18.52
N SER A 242 10.14 12.29 17.61
CA SER A 242 9.91 12.23 16.15
C SER A 242 10.95 11.44 15.35
N SER A 243 11.27 10.23 15.78
CA SER A 243 12.27 9.42 15.11
C SER A 243 11.68 8.71 13.88
N ILE A 244 12.47 8.66 12.81
CA ILE A 244 12.12 7.98 11.56
C ILE A 244 12.60 6.54 11.64
N ALA A 245 11.71 5.57 11.44
CA ALA A 245 12.08 4.19 11.19
C ALA A 245 12.20 3.99 9.67
N VAL A 246 13.41 3.66 9.19
CA VAL A 246 13.70 3.48 7.76
C VAL A 246 13.81 2.00 7.43
N PHE A 247 13.00 1.51 6.50
CA PHE A 247 12.98 0.14 6.01
C PHE A 247 13.39 0.09 4.55
N ARG A 248 14.39 -0.71 4.20
CA ARG A 248 14.88 -0.89 2.82
C ARG A 248 14.88 -2.37 2.48
N ASN A 249 14.47 -2.73 1.27
CA ASN A 249 14.50 -4.10 0.76
C ASN A 249 13.81 -5.11 1.70
N ILE A 250 12.57 -4.83 2.09
CA ILE A 250 11.78 -5.77 2.91
C ILE A 250 11.08 -6.75 1.98
N GLN A 251 11.30 -8.05 2.20
CA GLN A 251 10.65 -9.13 1.47
C GLN A 251 9.83 -9.97 2.44
N ILE A 252 8.54 -10.09 2.19
CA ILE A 252 7.60 -10.88 2.96
C ILE A 252 7.02 -11.94 2.02
N SER A 253 7.15 -13.20 2.37
CA SER A 253 6.71 -14.30 1.51
C SER A 253 6.04 -15.43 2.29
N GLY A 254 5.01 -16.07 1.71
CA GLY A 254 4.41 -17.29 2.26
C GLY A 254 3.57 -17.10 3.52
N VAL A 255 3.05 -15.90 3.76
CA VAL A 255 2.33 -15.55 5.00
C VAL A 255 0.86 -15.94 4.93
N SER A 256 0.32 -16.78 5.81
CA SER A 256 -1.13 -17.03 5.88
C SER A 256 -1.78 -16.52 7.18
N GLY A 257 -2.43 -15.36 7.26
CA GLY A 257 -2.92 -14.87 8.56
C GLY A 257 -3.60 -13.50 8.56
N GLN A 258 -3.54 -12.80 9.70
CA GLN A 258 -4.25 -11.53 9.95
C GLN A 258 -3.68 -10.33 9.17
N ALA A 259 -2.35 -10.16 9.14
CA ALA A 259 -1.68 -9.13 8.35
C ALA A 259 -0.24 -9.57 8.03
N ALA A 260 0.24 -9.24 6.84
CA ALA A 260 1.63 -9.48 6.43
C ALA A 260 2.58 -8.46 7.07
N LEU A 261 2.13 -7.22 7.28
CA LEU A 261 2.86 -6.13 7.92
C LEU A 261 1.93 -5.39 8.88
N TYR A 262 2.31 -5.28 10.16
CA TYR A 262 1.48 -4.65 11.19
C TYR A 262 2.26 -3.57 11.93
N ILE A 263 2.02 -2.30 11.62
CA ILE A 263 2.79 -1.19 12.21
C ILE A 263 1.91 -0.49 13.23
N TYR A 264 2.29 -0.55 14.51
CA TYR A 264 1.55 0.09 15.61
C TYR A 264 2.35 1.28 16.14
N SER A 265 2.02 2.51 15.73
CA SER A 265 2.88 3.64 16.06
C SER A 265 2.14 4.88 16.56
N HIS A 266 2.28 5.16 17.86
CA HIS A 266 1.91 6.46 18.43
C HIS A 266 2.97 7.50 18.04
N GLU A 267 2.76 8.17 16.90
CA GLU A 267 3.51 9.36 16.41
C GLU A 267 4.87 9.13 15.71
N ALA A 268 5.20 7.93 15.23
CA ALA A 268 6.42 7.76 14.43
C ALA A 268 6.29 8.20 12.97
N GLN A 269 7.44 8.56 12.40
CA GLN A 269 7.64 8.67 10.96
C GLN A 269 8.14 7.32 10.42
N LEU A 270 7.48 6.82 9.38
CA LEU A 270 7.81 5.58 8.72
C LEU A 270 8.32 5.89 7.31
N ASP A 271 9.46 5.33 6.92
CA ASP A 271 10.00 5.44 5.57
C ASP A 271 10.35 4.05 5.05
N ILE A 272 9.47 3.46 4.24
CA ILE A 272 9.69 2.17 3.59
C ILE A 272 10.11 2.44 2.15
N ASP A 273 11.36 2.17 1.81
CA ASP A 273 11.95 2.44 0.48
C ASP A 273 11.60 1.37 -0.56
N SER A 274 11.42 0.12 -0.11
CA SER A 274 10.92 -0.96 -0.96
C SER A 274 10.34 -2.11 -0.14
N LEU A 275 9.15 -2.58 -0.51
CA LEU A 275 8.45 -3.68 0.13
C LEU A 275 7.95 -4.66 -0.93
N THR A 276 8.42 -5.90 -0.89
CA THR A 276 7.94 -6.99 -1.75
C THR A 276 7.12 -7.96 -0.91
N VAL A 277 5.84 -8.15 -1.23
CA VAL A 277 4.94 -9.11 -0.59
C VAL A 277 4.59 -10.19 -1.62
N SER A 278 4.79 -11.46 -1.29
CA SER A 278 4.54 -12.57 -2.24
C SER A 278 3.94 -13.82 -1.62
N ASN A 279 3.03 -14.51 -2.31
CA ASN A 279 2.39 -15.73 -1.82
C ASN A 279 1.77 -15.60 -0.41
N CYS A 280 1.15 -14.46 -0.12
CA CYS A 280 0.53 -14.20 1.18
C CYS A 280 -0.99 -14.40 1.11
N ARG A 281 -1.57 -15.18 2.04
CA ARG A 281 -3.02 -15.35 2.17
C ARG A 281 -3.53 -14.67 3.44
N SER A 282 -4.49 -13.75 3.33
CA SER A 282 -5.26 -13.29 4.48
C SER A 282 -6.46 -14.21 4.67
N ASN A 283 -6.60 -14.79 5.87
CA ASN A 283 -7.68 -15.73 6.18
C ASN A 283 -8.88 -15.03 6.86
N SER A 284 -8.82 -13.72 7.01
CA SER A 284 -9.79 -12.87 7.72
C SER A 284 -9.92 -11.54 6.99
N TYR A 285 -10.99 -10.79 7.23
CA TYR A 285 -11.29 -9.43 6.73
C TYR A 285 -10.24 -8.35 7.07
N GLN A 286 -8.97 -8.71 7.19
CA GLN A 286 -7.89 -7.87 7.67
C GLN A 286 -6.87 -7.61 6.58
N SER A 287 -6.33 -6.41 6.64
CA SER A 287 -5.40 -5.81 5.70
C SER A 287 -4.08 -6.57 5.62
N MET A 288 -3.51 -6.68 4.42
CA MET A 288 -2.13 -7.15 4.30
C MET A 288 -1.11 -6.23 4.96
N ILE A 289 -1.32 -4.92 4.82
CA ILE A 289 -0.55 -3.89 5.52
C ILE A 289 -1.53 -3.17 6.43
N HIS A 290 -1.35 -3.31 7.73
CA HIS A 290 -2.15 -2.64 8.73
C HIS A 290 -1.29 -1.58 9.43
N LEU A 291 -1.62 -0.30 9.25
CA LEU A 291 -0.96 0.83 9.91
C LEU A 291 -1.91 1.38 10.98
N GLN A 292 -1.58 1.22 12.25
CA GLN A 292 -2.42 1.67 13.37
C GLN A 292 -1.87 2.96 14.00
N SER A 293 -2.75 3.97 14.17
CA SER A 293 -2.56 5.29 14.83
C SER A 293 -1.71 6.32 14.07
N ASN A 294 -1.52 7.53 14.65
CA ASN A 294 -0.99 8.82 14.11
C ASN A 294 0.37 8.80 13.35
N THR A 295 0.59 7.81 12.51
CA THR A 295 1.82 7.59 11.76
C THR A 295 1.85 8.53 10.57
N ARG A 296 3.03 9.10 10.28
CA ARG A 296 3.32 9.72 8.99
C ARG A 296 4.22 8.77 8.21
N GLY A 297 3.78 8.32 7.05
CA GLY A 297 4.48 7.28 6.31
C GLY A 297 4.81 7.69 4.89
N TRP A 298 6.00 7.31 4.42
CA TRP A 298 6.31 7.16 3.00
C TRP A 298 6.49 5.68 2.71
N LEU A 299 5.75 5.18 1.71
CA LEU A 299 5.88 3.84 1.17
C LEU A 299 6.32 3.98 -0.29
N ARG A 300 7.55 3.59 -0.62
CA ARG A 300 8.08 3.59 -1.98
C ARG A 300 8.29 2.15 -2.45
N ASN A 301 8.14 1.94 -3.76
CA ASN A 301 8.44 0.68 -4.44
C ASN A 301 7.79 -0.54 -3.75
N VAL A 302 6.47 -0.48 -3.62
CA VAL A 302 5.67 -1.55 -2.99
C VAL A 302 5.22 -2.51 -4.08
N HIS A 303 5.76 -3.73 -4.07
CA HIS A 303 5.44 -4.77 -5.04
C HIS A 303 4.67 -5.92 -4.39
N PHE A 304 3.47 -6.20 -4.88
CA PHE A 304 2.71 -7.40 -4.55
C PHE A 304 2.86 -8.41 -5.69
N HIS A 305 3.36 -9.62 -5.42
CA HIS A 305 3.53 -10.68 -6.43
C HIS A 305 2.74 -11.95 -6.09
N HIS A 306 2.11 -12.57 -7.09
CA HIS A 306 1.66 -13.98 -7.13
C HIS A 306 0.92 -14.55 -5.90
N ASN A 307 -0.31 -15.05 -6.11
CA ASN A 307 -1.11 -15.78 -5.10
C ASN A 307 -1.32 -15.03 -3.80
N VAL A 308 -1.49 -13.71 -3.89
CA VAL A 308 -1.89 -12.90 -2.76
C VAL A 308 -3.43 -12.93 -2.67
N SER A 309 -3.99 -13.69 -1.74
CA SER A 309 -5.45 -13.82 -1.57
C SER A 309 -5.89 -13.20 -0.24
N GLY A 310 -6.65 -12.11 -0.24
CA GLY A 310 -7.13 -11.42 0.95
C GLY A 310 -7.90 -10.15 0.60
N ASP A 311 -8.78 -9.68 1.48
CA ASP A 311 -9.82 -8.71 1.13
C ASP A 311 -9.36 -7.26 0.92
N SER A 312 -8.16 -6.82 1.36
CA SER A 312 -7.76 -5.40 1.19
C SER A 312 -6.32 -5.06 1.60
N VAL A 313 -5.86 -3.87 1.18
CA VAL A 313 -4.90 -3.02 1.93
C VAL A 313 -5.73 -2.01 2.73
N SER A 314 -6.39 -2.43 3.81
CA SER A 314 -7.17 -1.52 4.66
C SER A 314 -6.27 -0.72 5.63
N LEU A 315 -6.35 0.61 5.61
CA LEU A 315 -5.84 1.46 6.69
C LEU A 315 -7.02 1.82 7.58
N GLU A 316 -7.23 1.02 8.62
CA GLU A 316 -8.24 1.29 9.65
C GLU A 316 -7.61 2.06 10.82
N PRO A 317 -7.83 3.38 10.95
CA PRO A 317 -7.64 4.02 12.22
C PRO A 317 -8.72 3.52 13.18
N LEU A 318 -8.32 3.23 14.42
CA LEU A 318 -9.29 3.19 15.50
C LEU A 318 -10.06 4.53 15.51
N PRO A 319 -11.39 4.55 15.71
CA PRO A 319 -12.28 5.71 15.52
C PRO A 319 -11.99 6.95 16.42
N MET A 320 -10.83 7.03 17.06
CA MET A 320 -10.40 8.13 17.91
C MET A 320 -8.98 8.67 17.60
N LEU A 321 -8.30 8.22 16.52
CA LEU A 321 -6.93 8.64 16.23
C LEU A 321 -6.74 9.05 14.75
N ASN A 322 -6.27 10.28 14.52
CA ASN A 322 -6.06 10.88 13.20
C ASN A 322 -4.67 10.52 12.62
N THR A 323 -4.60 9.59 11.69
CA THR A 323 -3.43 9.49 10.78
C THR A 323 -3.29 10.79 9.99
N ARG A 324 -2.09 11.39 9.92
CA ARG A 324 -1.93 12.76 9.39
C ARG A 324 -1.57 12.83 7.91
N TYR A 325 -0.78 11.87 7.41
CA TYR A 325 -0.26 11.89 6.03
C TYR A 325 0.32 10.52 5.67
N LEU A 326 -0.14 9.91 4.57
CA LEU A 326 0.47 8.73 3.97
C LEU A 326 0.73 9.00 2.49
N ASP A 327 1.98 8.79 2.08
CA ASP A 327 2.44 8.93 0.70
C ASP A 327 2.88 7.57 0.19
N ILE A 328 2.26 7.10 -0.90
CA ILE A 328 2.59 5.84 -1.56
C ILE A 328 3.08 6.16 -2.98
N ASP A 329 4.32 5.76 -3.28
CA ASP A 329 4.98 5.95 -4.57
C ASP A 329 5.42 4.59 -5.14
N ASN A 330 5.19 4.36 -6.43
CA ASN A 330 5.50 3.11 -7.14
C ASN A 330 4.85 1.87 -6.50
N LEU A 331 3.51 1.86 -6.42
CA LEU A 331 2.73 0.70 -5.98
C LEU A 331 2.43 -0.21 -7.16
N HIS A 332 3.01 -1.41 -7.17
CA HIS A 332 2.93 -2.37 -8.26
C HIS A 332 2.22 -3.66 -7.81
N PHE A 333 1.22 -4.11 -8.58
CA PHE A 333 0.58 -5.41 -8.40
C PHE A 333 0.86 -6.32 -9.61
N HIS A 334 1.54 -7.46 -9.39
CA HIS A 334 1.93 -8.42 -10.41
C HIS A 334 1.23 -9.78 -10.22
N ASP A 335 0.56 -10.28 -11.27
CA ASP A 335 0.11 -11.67 -11.41
C ASP A 335 -0.75 -12.22 -10.25
N ASN A 336 -1.64 -11.41 -9.67
CA ASN A 336 -2.58 -11.90 -8.66
C ASN A 336 -3.68 -12.73 -9.33
N ARG A 337 -3.43 -14.03 -9.43
CA ARG A 337 -4.44 -15.02 -9.78
C ARG A 337 -5.27 -15.34 -8.54
N THR A 338 -6.59 -15.18 -8.70
CA THR A 338 -7.63 -15.79 -7.87
C THR A 338 -7.69 -15.27 -6.42
N ILE A 339 -8.56 -14.27 -6.18
CA ILE A 339 -9.17 -14.08 -4.87
C ILE A 339 -10.32 -15.08 -4.79
N VAL A 340 -10.06 -16.27 -4.24
CA VAL A 340 -11.14 -17.21 -3.90
C VAL A 340 -11.79 -16.69 -2.62
N PRO A 341 -13.12 -16.46 -2.59
CA PRO A 341 -13.81 -16.10 -1.35
C PRO A 341 -13.53 -17.17 -0.29
N ALA A 342 -13.18 -16.75 0.92
CA ALA A 342 -13.21 -17.66 2.05
C ALA A 342 -14.66 -18.18 2.20
N ASP A 343 -14.81 -19.51 2.37
CA ASP A 343 -16.10 -20.19 2.51
C ASP A 343 -16.91 -19.47 3.61
N PRO A 344 -18.11 -18.92 3.30
CA PRO A 344 -18.83 -18.11 4.26
C PRO A 344 -19.20 -18.95 5.49
N ASP A 345 -18.82 -18.46 6.68
CA ASP A 345 -19.42 -18.95 7.92
C ASP A 345 -20.93 -18.70 7.82
N PRO A 346 -21.77 -19.76 7.76
CA PRO A 346 -23.22 -19.64 7.55
C PRO A 346 -23.95 -18.89 8.68
N SER A 347 -23.25 -18.47 9.74
CA SER A 347 -23.81 -17.70 10.85
C SER A 347 -23.81 -16.16 10.66
N THR A 348 -23.12 -15.62 9.65
CA THR A 348 -23.05 -14.16 9.42
C THR A 348 -23.90 -13.72 8.24
N SER A 349 -25.18 -13.43 8.50
CA SER A 349 -26.08 -12.86 7.49
C SER A 349 -25.80 -11.36 7.31
N GLY A 350 -25.13 -10.96 6.22
CA GLY A 350 -25.15 -9.56 5.74
C GLY A 350 -23.85 -8.94 5.19
N GLY A 351 -22.79 -9.71 4.92
CA GLY A 351 -21.56 -9.16 4.33
C GLY A 351 -21.68 -8.92 2.81
N ASN A 352 -21.40 -7.70 2.35
CA ASN A 352 -21.16 -7.42 0.93
C ASN A 352 -19.77 -7.95 0.55
N PHE A 353 -19.69 -8.75 -0.52
CA PHE A 353 -18.44 -9.28 -1.06
C PHE A 353 -17.90 -8.30 -2.12
N ILE A 354 -16.70 -7.76 -1.91
CA ILE A 354 -16.01 -6.92 -2.89
C ILE A 354 -14.64 -7.55 -3.15
N VAL A 355 -14.37 -7.89 -4.42
CA VAL A 355 -13.10 -8.48 -4.85
C VAL A 355 -12.29 -7.38 -5.54
N GLY A 356 -11.30 -6.81 -4.84
CA GLY A 356 -10.46 -5.74 -5.39
C GLY A 356 -9.34 -5.29 -4.45
N ALA A 357 -8.30 -4.66 -5.01
CA ALA A 357 -7.29 -3.96 -4.21
C ALA A 357 -7.91 -2.67 -3.65
N GLN A 358 -8.37 -2.70 -2.40
CA GLN A 358 -8.88 -1.52 -1.71
C GLN A 358 -7.76 -0.84 -0.96
N VAL A 359 -7.63 0.48 -1.14
CA VAL A 359 -6.83 1.36 -0.26
C VAL A 359 -7.83 2.24 0.48
N TYR A 360 -8.05 1.95 1.76
CA TYR A 360 -8.85 2.80 2.64
C TYR A 360 -7.94 3.73 3.41
N ALA A 361 -8.24 5.02 3.48
CA ALA A 361 -7.62 5.95 4.42
C ALA A 361 -8.69 6.78 5.14
N VAL A 362 -8.90 6.52 6.42
CA VAL A 362 -9.82 7.32 7.25
C VAL A 362 -9.04 8.43 7.97
N GLY A 363 -9.57 9.66 7.97
CA GLY A 363 -9.00 10.80 8.72
C GLY A 363 -7.64 11.35 8.23
N SER A 364 -7.15 10.91 7.07
CA SER A 364 -5.81 11.22 6.54
C SER A 364 -5.82 11.78 5.11
N ARG A 365 -4.83 12.63 4.76
CA ARG A 365 -4.50 12.89 3.34
C ARG A 365 -3.76 11.70 2.77
N LEU A 366 -4.31 11.09 1.71
CA LEU A 366 -3.68 10.00 0.98
C LEU A 366 -3.11 10.56 -0.33
N HIS A 367 -1.81 10.40 -0.52
CA HIS A 367 -1.12 10.73 -1.77
C HIS A 367 -0.70 9.42 -2.44
N LEU A 368 -1.21 9.18 -3.64
CA LEU A 368 -0.87 8.01 -4.47
C LEU A 368 -0.17 8.51 -5.72
N SER A 369 1.03 7.98 -5.99
CA SER A 369 1.81 8.30 -7.19
C SER A 369 2.35 7.04 -7.85
N ASN A 370 2.36 7.02 -9.19
CA ASN A 370 2.96 5.96 -10.01
C ASN A 370 2.40 4.55 -9.70
N MET A 371 1.08 4.40 -9.67
CA MET A 371 0.46 3.10 -9.44
C MET A 371 0.44 2.27 -10.73
N LEU A 372 0.86 1.00 -10.65
CA LEU A 372 0.92 0.08 -11.78
C LEU A 372 0.19 -1.24 -11.47
N PHE A 373 -0.82 -1.56 -12.27
CA PHE A 373 -1.52 -2.84 -12.20
C PHE A 373 -1.20 -3.67 -13.44
N GLU A 374 -0.53 -4.82 -13.29
CA GLU A 374 -0.14 -5.69 -14.42
C GLU A 374 -0.72 -7.10 -14.28
N ASN A 375 -1.33 -7.62 -15.36
CA ASN A 375 -1.74 -9.02 -15.51
C ASN A 375 -2.68 -9.57 -14.41
N ASN A 376 -3.45 -8.72 -13.75
CA ASN A 376 -4.42 -9.16 -12.75
C ASN A 376 -5.59 -9.88 -13.45
N ARG A 377 -5.72 -11.20 -13.23
CA ARG A 377 -6.72 -12.05 -13.86
C ARG A 377 -7.75 -12.51 -12.82
N LEU A 378 -8.98 -12.00 -12.93
CA LEU A 378 -10.15 -12.50 -12.21
C LEU A 378 -10.75 -13.67 -13.01
N ASP A 379 -10.35 -14.90 -12.66
CA ASP A 379 -10.88 -16.13 -13.26
C ASP A 379 -12.37 -16.34 -12.96
N ASP A 380 -13.03 -17.12 -13.83
CA ASP A 380 -14.48 -17.31 -13.92
C ASP A 380 -15.08 -18.02 -12.69
N LEU A 381 -16.16 -17.44 -12.14
CA LEU A 381 -16.99 -18.01 -11.07
C LEU A 381 -18.25 -18.71 -11.62
N ASP A 382 -18.18 -19.25 -12.84
CA ASP A 382 -19.35 -19.72 -13.59
C ASP A 382 -19.93 -21.09 -13.15
N ASP A 383 -19.39 -21.74 -12.11
CA ASP A 383 -19.76 -23.14 -11.78
C ASP A 383 -20.49 -23.31 -10.43
N TYR A 384 -21.42 -22.40 -10.10
CA TYR A 384 -22.34 -22.54 -8.95
C TYR A 384 -23.79 -22.85 -9.35
N SER A 385 -24.02 -23.60 -10.43
CA SER A 385 -25.37 -23.94 -10.92
C SER A 385 -26.11 -25.02 -10.11
N ASN A 386 -25.65 -25.39 -8.91
CA ASN A 386 -26.23 -26.50 -8.11
C ASN A 386 -26.83 -26.10 -6.74
N LEU A 387 -27.09 -24.81 -6.48
CA LEU A 387 -27.77 -24.38 -5.25
C LEU A 387 -29.28 -24.16 -5.46
N SER A 388 -30.07 -24.77 -4.58
CA SER A 388 -31.55 -24.81 -4.58
C SER A 388 -32.20 -23.41 -4.56
N PRO A 389 -33.36 -23.19 -5.24
CA PRO A 389 -33.85 -21.85 -5.61
C PRO A 389 -34.50 -21.02 -4.50
N SER A 390 -34.35 -21.35 -3.21
CA SER A 390 -35.32 -20.91 -2.20
C SER A 390 -34.86 -19.84 -1.19
N ASN A 391 -33.76 -19.10 -1.38
CA ASN A 391 -33.43 -17.92 -0.53
C ASN A 391 -32.27 -17.03 -1.07
N ALA A 392 -32.20 -16.75 -2.38
CA ALA A 392 -31.19 -15.84 -2.92
C ALA A 392 -31.75 -14.41 -3.10
N TYR A 393 -31.35 -13.48 -2.23
CA TYR A 393 -31.28 -12.07 -2.59
C TYR A 393 -30.19 -11.94 -3.67
N TYR A 394 -30.56 -11.43 -4.85
CA TYR A 394 -29.64 -11.17 -5.95
C TYR A 394 -28.72 -9.98 -5.61
N ASN A 395 -27.61 -10.24 -4.92
CA ASN A 395 -26.43 -9.37 -4.97
C ASN A 395 -25.43 -10.05 -5.90
N ASN A 396 -25.34 -9.58 -7.15
CA ASN A 396 -24.23 -9.93 -8.04
C ASN A 396 -22.99 -9.18 -7.54
N PRO A 397 -21.92 -9.85 -7.08
CA PRO A 397 -20.69 -9.17 -6.73
C PRO A 397 -20.03 -8.64 -8.02
N GLY A 398 -20.12 -7.33 -8.23
CA GLY A 398 -19.40 -6.63 -9.30
C GLY A 398 -17.89 -6.64 -9.05
N ARG A 399 -17.12 -6.52 -10.13
CA ARG A 399 -15.65 -6.42 -10.10
C ARG A 399 -15.30 -4.94 -9.96
N GLU A 400 -14.88 -4.49 -8.78
CA GLU A 400 -14.65 -3.07 -8.48
C GLU A 400 -13.19 -2.83 -8.07
N LEU A 401 -12.53 -1.87 -8.75
CA LEU A 401 -11.34 -1.22 -8.21
C LEU A 401 -11.81 0.06 -7.52
N THR A 402 -11.66 0.08 -6.20
CA THR A 402 -12.23 1.12 -5.35
C THR A 402 -11.12 1.78 -4.52
N CYS A 403 -10.82 3.04 -4.82
CA CYS A 403 -9.98 3.89 -3.98
C CYS A 403 -10.89 4.86 -3.21
N LEU A 404 -10.92 4.74 -1.89
CA LEU A 404 -11.78 5.56 -1.01
C LEU A 404 -10.92 6.27 0.03
N ALA A 405 -10.98 7.60 0.05
CA ALA A 405 -10.37 8.42 1.10
C ALA A 405 -11.40 9.34 1.77
N TRP A 406 -11.42 9.35 3.10
CA TRP A 406 -12.39 10.12 3.89
C TRP A 406 -11.99 11.57 4.16
N THR A 407 -10.78 12.05 3.82
CA THR A 407 -10.37 13.45 4.11
C THR A 407 -9.55 14.14 3.02
N GLY A 408 -9.42 13.52 1.85
CA GLY A 408 -8.74 14.07 0.68
C GLY A 408 -7.84 13.04 -0.03
N LEU A 409 -8.02 12.91 -1.34
CA LEU A 409 -7.30 11.97 -2.20
C LEU A 409 -6.53 12.75 -3.28
N TRP A 410 -5.20 12.58 -3.31
CA TRP A 410 -4.33 13.16 -4.33
C TRP A 410 -3.73 12.02 -5.15
N VAL A 411 -3.97 12.05 -6.46
CA VAL A 411 -3.59 10.97 -7.37
C VAL A 411 -2.78 11.54 -8.52
N HIS A 412 -1.56 11.03 -8.69
CA HIS A 412 -0.70 11.36 -9.83
C HIS A 412 -0.31 10.06 -10.57
N ASN A 413 -0.39 10.05 -11.90
CA ASN A 413 0.10 8.95 -12.74
C ASN A 413 -0.46 7.55 -12.37
N ILE A 414 -1.77 7.31 -12.51
CA ILE A 414 -2.31 5.94 -12.45
C ILE A 414 -2.12 5.26 -13.80
N ARG A 415 -1.53 4.05 -13.76
CA ARG A 415 -1.34 3.19 -14.93
C ARG A 415 -1.92 1.78 -14.69
N VAL A 416 -2.90 1.36 -15.49
CA VAL A 416 -3.48 0.01 -15.45
C VAL A 416 -3.19 -0.70 -16.77
N LEU A 417 -2.33 -1.73 -16.80
CA LEU A 417 -1.98 -2.45 -18.02
C LEU A 417 -2.77 -3.77 -18.12
N HIS A 418 -3.46 -3.99 -19.24
CA HIS A 418 -3.93 -5.32 -19.63
C HIS A 418 -3.24 -5.75 -20.93
N SER A 419 -2.71 -6.98 -20.98
CA SER A 419 -2.07 -7.52 -22.19
C SER A 419 -2.76 -8.82 -22.59
N ARG A 420 -3.49 -8.77 -23.72
CA ARG A 420 -4.18 -9.94 -24.26
C ARG A 420 -3.96 -10.15 -25.76
N GLN A 421 -2.74 -9.96 -26.28
CA GLN A 421 -2.39 -10.34 -27.66
C GLN A 421 -1.07 -11.14 -27.69
N PRO A 422 -1.07 -12.46 -27.98
CA PRO A 422 0.15 -13.26 -27.97
C PRO A 422 1.15 -13.01 -29.11
N ASN A 423 0.89 -12.11 -30.07
CA ASN A 423 1.63 -12.07 -31.34
C ASN A 423 2.08 -10.67 -31.84
N HIS A 424 2.00 -9.61 -31.04
CA HIS A 424 2.57 -8.32 -31.41
C HIS A 424 3.77 -7.97 -30.52
N THR A 425 4.91 -7.69 -31.14
CA THR A 425 6.09 -7.11 -30.49
C THR A 425 5.74 -5.67 -30.07
N PRO A 426 5.86 -5.29 -28.79
CA PRO A 426 5.60 -3.92 -28.38
C PRO A 426 6.76 -3.03 -28.85
N GLU A 427 6.47 -2.08 -29.73
CA GLU A 427 7.34 -0.91 -29.91
C GLU A 427 7.21 -0.02 -28.68
N VAL A 428 8.34 0.39 -28.11
CA VAL A 428 8.41 1.18 -26.87
C VAL A 428 7.99 2.62 -27.18
N TYR A 429 6.72 2.92 -26.95
CA TYR A 429 6.23 4.28 -26.70
C TYR A 429 5.58 4.31 -25.32
N SER A 430 5.75 5.41 -24.59
CA SER A 430 5.33 5.58 -23.21
C SER A 430 3.83 5.87 -23.08
N PHE A 431 2.96 5.01 -23.60
CA PHE A 431 1.50 5.13 -23.50
C PHE A 431 0.86 3.82 -23.00
N LEU A 432 -0.29 3.95 -22.33
CA LEU A 432 -0.95 2.92 -21.51
C LEU A 432 -2.28 2.48 -22.14
N ASP A 433 -2.57 1.18 -22.03
CA ASP A 433 -3.75 0.49 -22.56
C ASP A 433 -4.51 -0.22 -21.40
N ILE A 434 -5.82 0.04 -21.25
CA ILE A 434 -6.70 -0.58 -20.25
C ILE A 434 -7.81 -1.40 -20.94
N ASP A 435 -7.48 -2.52 -21.57
CA ASP A 435 -8.51 -3.48 -22.03
C ASP A 435 -9.37 -3.97 -20.82
N MET A 436 -10.61 -3.49 -20.77
CA MET A 436 -11.69 -3.95 -19.87
C MET A 436 -12.78 -4.67 -20.66
N SER A 437 -12.43 -5.58 -21.59
CA SER A 437 -13.34 -6.32 -22.48
C SER A 437 -14.36 -7.25 -21.77
N ARG A 438 -14.56 -7.13 -20.44
CA ARG A 438 -15.49 -7.96 -19.66
C ARG A 438 -16.60 -7.11 -19.06
N PRO A 439 -17.88 -7.50 -19.24
CA PRO A 439 -19.02 -6.78 -18.70
C PRO A 439 -18.93 -6.55 -17.18
N GLY A 440 -19.13 -5.30 -16.73
CA GLY A 440 -19.37 -4.95 -15.33
C GLY A 440 -18.16 -4.51 -14.49
N SER A 441 -17.02 -4.17 -15.11
CA SER A 441 -15.87 -3.57 -14.41
C SER A 441 -16.13 -2.09 -14.14
N VAL A 442 -15.91 -1.61 -12.90
CA VAL A 442 -16.09 -0.19 -12.53
C VAL A 442 -14.83 0.35 -11.87
N LEU A 443 -14.28 1.45 -12.41
CA LEU A 443 -13.30 2.28 -11.70
C LEU A 443 -14.07 3.31 -10.88
N THR A 444 -13.97 3.22 -9.55
CA THR A 444 -14.56 4.22 -8.63
C THR A 444 -13.46 4.99 -7.92
N LEU A 445 -13.32 6.27 -8.27
CA LEU A 445 -12.51 7.22 -7.52
C LEU A 445 -13.45 8.04 -6.63
N GLY A 446 -13.43 7.77 -5.33
CA GLY A 446 -14.35 8.39 -4.37
C GLY A 446 -13.62 9.11 -3.25
N SER A 447 -14.00 10.35 -2.95
CA SER A 447 -13.62 10.99 -1.68
C SER A 447 -14.78 11.77 -1.08
N ASP A 448 -14.93 11.69 0.24
CA ASP A 448 -15.94 12.44 0.99
C ASP A 448 -15.62 13.95 1.07
N HIS A 449 -14.50 14.41 0.52
CA HIS A 449 -14.11 15.83 0.56
C HIS A 449 -13.54 16.34 -0.76
N THR A 450 -12.25 16.14 -1.01
CA THR A 450 -11.56 16.73 -2.17
C THR A 450 -10.76 15.69 -2.93
N LEU A 451 -11.10 15.53 -4.21
CA LEU A 451 -10.32 14.76 -5.17
C LEU A 451 -9.48 15.72 -6.02
N HIS A 452 -8.17 15.53 -6.04
CA HIS A 452 -7.26 16.17 -6.98
C HIS A 452 -6.59 15.10 -7.84
N ALA A 453 -6.87 15.12 -9.15
CA ALA A 453 -6.30 14.20 -10.11
C ALA A 453 -5.67 14.98 -11.27
N ASP A 454 -4.36 14.83 -11.43
CA ASP A 454 -3.57 15.62 -12.40
C ASP A 454 -3.51 14.99 -13.79
N SER A 455 -3.73 13.67 -13.88
CA SER A 455 -3.73 12.94 -15.13
C SER A 455 -4.51 11.62 -14.98
N ILE A 456 -5.51 11.40 -15.82
CA ILE A 456 -6.25 10.12 -15.86
C ILE A 456 -6.36 9.69 -17.32
N LEU A 457 -5.84 8.51 -17.64
CA LEU A 457 -5.99 7.92 -18.97
C LEU A 457 -6.83 6.66 -18.84
N VAL A 458 -7.93 6.59 -19.58
CA VAL A 458 -8.80 5.42 -19.70
C VAL A 458 -9.04 5.13 -21.18
N TRP A 459 -8.82 3.90 -21.61
CA TRP A 459 -9.04 3.47 -22.99
C TRP A 459 -9.65 2.08 -23.00
N ASP A 460 -10.53 1.77 -23.95
CA ASP A 460 -10.95 0.43 -24.37
C ASP A 460 -11.74 -0.35 -23.30
N VAL A 461 -12.86 0.25 -22.90
CA VAL A 461 -13.76 -0.27 -21.86
C VAL A 461 -15.06 -0.74 -22.51
N ASP A 462 -15.03 -1.92 -23.12
CA ASP A 462 -16.14 -2.43 -23.96
C ASP A 462 -17.51 -2.57 -23.27
N ASP A 463 -17.59 -2.60 -21.93
CA ASP A 463 -18.87 -2.72 -21.19
C ASP A 463 -18.80 -2.22 -19.73
N GLY A 464 -17.69 -1.58 -19.35
CA GLY A 464 -17.41 -1.09 -18.00
C GLY A 464 -17.79 0.38 -17.79
N GLY A 465 -17.83 0.79 -16.52
CA GLY A 465 -18.14 2.16 -16.11
C GLY A 465 -16.94 2.87 -15.48
N VAL A 466 -16.68 4.12 -15.86
CA VAL A 466 -15.78 5.00 -15.09
C VAL A 466 -16.64 5.91 -14.21
N TYR A 467 -16.50 5.80 -12.89
CA TYR A 467 -17.12 6.70 -11.93
C TYR A 467 -16.07 7.51 -11.17
N ILE A 468 -16.09 8.82 -11.33
CA ILE A 468 -15.22 9.74 -10.58
C ILE A 468 -16.12 10.66 -9.77
N GLY A 469 -16.02 10.59 -8.44
CA GLY A 469 -16.96 11.22 -7.51
C GLY A 469 -16.28 11.88 -6.31
N SER A 470 -16.58 13.15 -6.04
CA SER A 470 -16.23 13.78 -4.76
C SER A 470 -17.10 14.99 -4.43
N ASP A 471 -17.13 15.43 -3.16
CA ASP A 471 -17.82 16.66 -2.74
C ASP A 471 -17.19 17.91 -3.38
N SER A 472 -15.88 17.90 -3.59
CA SER A 472 -15.13 18.92 -4.34
C SER A 472 -14.07 18.25 -5.19
N MET A 473 -13.91 18.70 -6.43
CA MET A 473 -13.09 17.95 -7.37
C MET A 473 -12.35 18.87 -8.34
N TRP A 474 -11.04 18.64 -8.46
CA TRP A 474 -10.22 19.16 -9.55
C TRP A 474 -9.65 17.98 -10.32
N VAL A 475 -10.09 17.84 -11.56
CA VAL A 475 -9.57 16.85 -12.50
C VAL A 475 -8.94 17.59 -13.68
N SER A 476 -7.67 17.28 -13.96
CA SER A 476 -6.96 17.82 -15.11
C SER A 476 -6.28 16.73 -15.94
N ASN A 477 -6.02 17.03 -17.21
CA ASN A 477 -5.33 16.18 -18.19
C ASN A 477 -5.91 14.76 -18.25
N VAL A 478 -7.20 14.69 -18.56
CA VAL A 478 -7.95 13.43 -18.61
C VAL A 478 -8.26 13.04 -20.03
N GLU A 479 -7.94 11.81 -20.38
CA GLU A 479 -8.21 11.24 -21.68
C GLU A 479 -9.02 9.96 -21.49
N ILE A 480 -10.24 9.94 -22.02
CA ILE A 480 -11.16 8.81 -21.94
C ILE A 480 -11.63 8.49 -23.36
N ARG A 481 -11.23 7.33 -23.87
CA ARG A 481 -11.56 6.85 -25.22
C ARG A 481 -12.23 5.48 -25.17
N ASP A 482 -13.17 5.25 -26.07
CA ASP A 482 -13.77 3.93 -26.30
C ASP A 482 -14.32 3.31 -25.01
N VAL A 483 -15.09 4.08 -24.24
CA VAL A 483 -15.65 3.64 -22.95
C VAL A 483 -17.14 3.45 -23.06
N GLY A 484 -17.63 2.27 -22.70
CA GLY A 484 -19.05 1.95 -22.70
C GLY A 484 -19.86 2.80 -21.72
N ARG A 485 -19.35 3.15 -20.54
CA ARG A 485 -20.07 4.07 -19.62
C ARG A 485 -19.15 4.99 -18.84
N MET A 486 -19.56 6.25 -18.71
CA MET A 486 -18.85 7.22 -17.89
C MET A 486 -19.84 8.04 -17.06
N ALA A 487 -19.49 8.27 -15.80
CA ALA A 487 -20.21 9.15 -14.90
C ALA A 487 -19.21 9.94 -14.06
N LEU A 488 -19.07 11.23 -14.37
CA LEU A 488 -18.43 12.20 -13.48
C LEU A 488 -19.49 12.76 -12.55
N GLY A 489 -19.32 12.56 -11.25
CA GLY A 489 -20.29 12.94 -10.24
C GLY A 489 -19.73 13.79 -9.12
N MET A 490 -20.62 14.55 -8.49
CA MET A 490 -20.35 15.13 -7.18
C MET A 490 -21.04 14.26 -6.14
N GLY A 491 -20.36 13.97 -5.04
CA GLY A 491 -20.84 13.04 -4.02
C GLY A 491 -22.20 13.42 -3.42
N ASP A 492 -22.99 12.42 -3.05
CA ASP A 492 -24.32 12.54 -2.44
C ASP A 492 -24.26 12.80 -0.91
N ASN A 493 -23.10 13.21 -0.37
CA ASN A 493 -22.87 13.24 1.07
C ASN A 493 -23.60 14.39 1.79
N VAL A 494 -24.21 14.05 2.92
CA VAL A 494 -25.18 14.86 3.65
C VAL A 494 -24.54 16.00 4.48
N PHE A 495 -23.20 16.11 4.55
CA PHE A 495 -22.51 17.00 5.51
C PHE A 495 -21.23 17.73 5.02
N PRO A 496 -21.16 18.36 3.84
CA PRO A 496 -20.00 19.18 3.49
C PRO A 496 -19.95 20.48 4.32
N GLN A 497 -18.77 20.88 4.78
CA GLN A 497 -18.53 22.18 5.45
C GLN A 497 -18.19 23.32 4.46
N ALA A 498 -17.99 23.01 3.18
CA ALA A 498 -17.69 23.96 2.12
C ALA A 498 -18.67 23.77 0.94
N PRO A 499 -18.98 24.81 0.16
CA PRO A 499 -19.81 24.65 -1.03
C PRO A 499 -19.12 23.70 -2.02
N PRO A 500 -19.83 22.70 -2.55
CA PRO A 500 -19.27 21.76 -3.50
C PRO A 500 -18.91 22.48 -4.82
N TRP A 501 -17.73 22.21 -5.36
CA TRP A 501 -17.29 22.70 -6.66
C TRP A 501 -16.60 21.60 -7.47
N ALA A 502 -16.74 21.62 -8.79
CA ALA A 502 -16.04 20.71 -9.69
C ALA A 502 -15.39 21.50 -10.83
N ARG A 503 -14.09 21.27 -11.06
CA ARG A 503 -13.36 21.83 -12.19
C ARG A 503 -12.77 20.70 -13.03
N PHE A 504 -13.09 20.72 -14.31
CA PHE A 504 -12.54 19.83 -15.33
C PHE A 504 -11.76 20.68 -16.33
N SER A 505 -10.45 20.42 -16.44
CA SER A 505 -9.56 21.17 -17.33
C SER A 505 -8.73 20.24 -18.20
N ASN A 506 -8.57 20.54 -19.49
CA ASN A 506 -7.79 19.71 -20.43
C ASN A 506 -8.29 18.26 -20.42
N MET A 507 -9.51 18.04 -20.90
CA MET A 507 -10.12 16.71 -20.95
C MET A 507 -10.51 16.31 -22.38
N LEU A 508 -10.17 15.09 -22.79
CA LEU A 508 -10.64 14.44 -24.01
C LEU A 508 -11.65 13.33 -23.69
N LEU A 509 -12.77 13.36 -24.39
CA LEU A 509 -13.86 12.40 -24.31
C LEU A 509 -14.23 11.99 -25.74
N ASP A 510 -13.81 10.81 -26.17
CA ASP A 510 -13.99 10.34 -27.54
C ASP A 510 -14.64 8.95 -27.56
N ASN A 511 -15.66 8.79 -28.39
CA ASN A 511 -16.34 7.51 -28.62
C ASN A 511 -16.88 6.83 -27.34
N ILE A 512 -17.60 7.59 -26.50
CA ILE A 512 -18.32 7.03 -25.35
C ILE A 512 -19.68 6.51 -25.82
N ASP A 513 -19.94 5.20 -25.73
CA ASP A 513 -21.18 4.55 -26.22
C ASP A 513 -22.10 4.14 -25.06
N ALA A 514 -23.20 4.86 -24.85
CA ALA A 514 -24.13 4.59 -23.74
C ALA A 514 -25.14 3.43 -23.97
N THR A 515 -24.83 2.41 -24.77
CA THR A 515 -25.79 1.31 -25.02
C THR A 515 -26.21 0.56 -23.72
N PRO A 516 -27.53 0.34 -23.50
CA PRO A 516 -28.05 -0.24 -22.27
C PRO A 516 -28.13 -1.77 -22.32
N SER A 517 -27.00 -2.47 -22.27
CA SER A 517 -26.98 -3.91 -21.94
C SER A 517 -26.73 -4.08 -20.43
N TYR A 518 -27.68 -4.71 -19.71
CA TYR A 518 -27.52 -5.35 -18.40
C TYR A 518 -27.02 -4.52 -17.19
N LEU A 519 -27.88 -3.66 -16.62
CA LEU A 519 -27.74 -3.20 -15.22
C LEU A 519 -28.85 -3.71 -14.29
N PRO A 520 -28.54 -3.91 -12.99
CA PRO A 520 -29.53 -4.04 -11.92
C PRO A 520 -30.51 -2.86 -11.94
N SER A 521 -31.76 -3.09 -11.52
CA SER A 521 -32.87 -2.13 -11.63
C SER A 521 -32.62 -0.77 -10.94
N GLU A 522 -31.69 -0.71 -9.99
CA GLU A 522 -31.35 0.47 -9.21
C GLU A 522 -30.44 1.44 -9.99
N TYR A 523 -29.56 0.91 -10.86
CA TYR A 523 -28.65 1.69 -11.71
C TYR A 523 -29.21 2.02 -13.09
N ARG A 524 -30.25 1.30 -13.56
CA ARG A 524 -30.93 1.61 -14.84
C ARG A 524 -31.48 3.04 -14.92
N ARG A 525 -31.75 3.68 -13.78
CA ARG A 525 -32.18 5.09 -13.74
C ARG A 525 -31.03 6.10 -13.80
N LEU A 526 -29.80 5.68 -13.51
CA LEU A 526 -28.64 6.56 -13.31
C LEU A 526 -27.69 6.59 -14.52
N SER A 527 -27.50 5.47 -15.22
CA SER A 527 -26.37 5.29 -16.14
C SER A 527 -26.63 5.52 -17.63
N SER A 528 -27.85 5.90 -18.02
CA SER A 528 -28.25 5.98 -19.45
C SER A 528 -28.48 7.41 -19.95
N GLN A 529 -27.97 8.42 -19.24
CA GLN A 529 -28.54 9.77 -19.36
C GLN A 529 -27.56 10.95 -19.50
N ALA A 530 -26.27 10.85 -19.17
CA ALA A 530 -25.30 11.91 -19.46
C ALA A 530 -23.83 11.56 -19.24
N LEU A 531 -22.96 12.32 -19.92
CA LEU A 531 -21.52 12.41 -19.70
C LEU A 531 -21.17 12.94 -18.29
N LEU A 532 -21.91 13.94 -17.83
CA LEU A 532 -21.80 14.51 -16.49
C LEU A 532 -23.10 14.29 -15.71
N TRP A 533 -22.99 13.65 -14.55
CA TRP A 533 -24.11 13.41 -13.65
C TRP A 533 -23.86 14.06 -12.29
N THR A 534 -24.45 15.23 -12.02
CA THR A 534 -24.49 15.74 -10.65
C THR A 534 -25.77 15.26 -9.97
N GLY A 535 -25.71 14.09 -9.34
CA GLY A 535 -26.69 13.70 -8.35
C GLY A 535 -26.34 14.30 -7.01
N VAL A 536 -26.71 15.55 -6.76
CA VAL A 536 -26.68 16.11 -5.39
C VAL A 536 -28.10 16.00 -4.85
N ARG A 537 -28.43 14.94 -4.10
CA ARG A 537 -29.83 14.70 -3.65
C ARG A 537 -30.31 15.61 -2.54
N THR A 538 -29.43 16.35 -1.88
CA THR A 538 -29.82 17.24 -0.80
C THR A 538 -29.42 18.67 -1.11
N ALA A 539 -30.43 19.52 -1.30
CA ALA A 539 -30.26 20.97 -1.32
C ALA A 539 -29.50 21.40 -0.06
N TYR A 540 -28.20 21.64 -0.21
CA TYR A 540 -27.42 22.33 0.80
C TYR A 540 -28.08 23.70 0.99
N GLN A 541 -28.32 24.10 2.24
CA GLN A 541 -29.12 25.26 2.60
C GLN A 541 -28.50 26.57 2.06
N GLY A 542 -28.79 26.92 0.79
CA GLY A 542 -28.52 28.23 0.20
C GLY A 542 -27.25 28.38 -0.65
N HIS A 543 -26.49 27.32 -0.95
CA HIS A 543 -25.36 27.39 -1.88
C HIS A 543 -25.64 26.62 -3.17
N VAL A 544 -25.38 27.26 -4.31
CA VAL A 544 -25.46 26.67 -5.65
C VAL A 544 -24.08 26.09 -5.99
N PRO A 545 -23.95 24.79 -6.30
CA PRO A 545 -22.69 24.21 -6.74
C PRO A 545 -22.19 24.90 -8.03
N VAL A 546 -20.87 25.11 -8.12
CA VAL A 546 -20.22 25.66 -9.32
C VAL A 546 -19.51 24.54 -10.06
N VAL A 547 -19.78 24.42 -11.36
CA VAL A 547 -19.13 23.45 -12.24
C VAL A 547 -18.46 24.20 -13.39
N ASP A 548 -17.13 24.10 -13.46
CA ASP A 548 -16.30 24.71 -14.51
C ASP A 548 -15.78 23.62 -15.46
N PHE A 549 -16.07 23.78 -16.75
CA PHE A 549 -15.44 23.06 -17.86
C PHE A 549 -14.54 24.02 -18.63
N GLU A 550 -13.29 23.65 -18.80
CA GLU A 550 -12.28 24.45 -19.49
C GLU A 550 -11.41 23.56 -20.38
N ASN A 551 -11.22 23.91 -21.65
CA ASN A 551 -10.38 23.14 -22.58
C ASN A 551 -10.79 21.66 -22.67
N VAL A 552 -12.10 21.39 -22.75
CA VAL A 552 -12.65 20.02 -22.87
C VAL A 552 -13.05 19.75 -24.31
N THR A 553 -12.60 18.63 -24.87
CA THR A 553 -13.03 18.12 -26.18
C THR A 553 -13.88 16.88 -25.98
N ALA A 554 -15.18 16.97 -26.26
CA ALA A 554 -16.07 15.82 -26.31
C ALA A 554 -16.61 15.59 -27.72
N ILE A 555 -16.17 14.51 -28.35
CA ILE A 555 -16.45 14.21 -29.75
C ILE A 555 -16.95 12.78 -29.94
N ASN A 556 -17.80 12.59 -30.95
CA ASN A 556 -18.29 11.27 -31.37
C ASN A 556 -18.94 10.45 -30.24
N ASN A 557 -19.55 11.10 -29.25
CA ASN A 557 -20.19 10.37 -28.16
C ASN A 557 -21.61 10.03 -28.55
N ASP A 558 -21.86 8.74 -28.77
CA ASP A 558 -23.14 8.21 -29.21
C ASP A 558 -24.03 7.78 -28.04
N ASP A 559 -25.35 7.86 -28.24
CA ASP A 559 -26.37 7.42 -27.27
C ASP A 559 -26.41 8.18 -25.92
N MET A 560 -25.64 9.26 -25.74
CA MET A 560 -25.70 10.11 -24.55
C MET A 560 -26.90 11.06 -24.61
N ARG A 561 -27.97 10.83 -23.84
CA ARG A 561 -29.18 11.69 -23.89
C ARG A 561 -28.93 13.18 -23.69
N HIS A 562 -27.93 13.54 -22.89
CA HIS A 562 -27.54 14.92 -22.60
C HIS A 562 -26.03 14.98 -22.31
N LEU A 563 -25.34 16.00 -22.81
CA LEU A 563 -23.95 16.24 -22.40
C LEU A 563 -23.87 16.63 -20.93
N PHE A 564 -24.80 17.48 -20.48
CA PHE A 564 -24.92 17.88 -19.08
C PHE A 564 -26.28 17.51 -18.50
N ASN A 565 -26.30 16.72 -17.43
CA ASN A 565 -27.53 16.38 -16.70
C ASN A 565 -27.41 16.69 -15.21
N PHE A 566 -27.96 17.84 -14.84
CA PHE A 566 -28.04 18.29 -13.45
C PHE A 566 -29.43 17.98 -12.89
N TRP A 567 -29.47 17.31 -11.73
CA TRP A 567 -30.70 17.02 -11.00
C TRP A 567 -31.10 18.11 -10.01
N GLN A 568 -30.19 19.06 -9.79
CA GLN A 568 -30.36 20.24 -8.97
C GLN A 568 -29.88 21.46 -9.77
N PRO A 569 -30.27 22.66 -9.35
CA PRO A 569 -29.66 23.85 -9.88
C PRO A 569 -28.15 23.91 -9.61
N VAL A 570 -27.39 24.17 -10.65
CA VAL A 570 -25.95 24.47 -10.59
C VAL A 570 -25.68 25.81 -11.29
N GLU A 571 -24.54 26.40 -11.00
CA GLU A 571 -23.90 27.42 -11.80
C GLU A 571 -22.90 26.73 -12.71
N LEU A 572 -23.20 26.73 -14.02
CA LEU A 572 -22.40 26.05 -15.03
C LEU A 572 -21.58 27.08 -15.81
N HIS A 573 -20.26 26.92 -15.81
CA HIS A 573 -19.36 27.65 -16.69
C HIS A 573 -18.71 26.66 -17.68
N VAL A 574 -18.89 26.90 -18.97
CA VAL A 574 -18.21 26.15 -20.03
C VAL A 574 -17.45 27.14 -20.89
N ARG A 575 -16.12 26.97 -20.95
CA ARG A 575 -15.25 27.83 -21.73
C ARG A 575 -14.20 27.07 -22.50
N ASN A 576 -13.86 27.54 -23.70
CA ASN A 576 -12.81 26.97 -24.53
C ASN A 576 -13.00 25.46 -24.80
N CYS A 577 -14.24 24.95 -24.84
CA CYS A 577 -14.52 23.54 -25.08
C CYS A 577 -14.93 23.27 -26.54
N VAL A 578 -14.63 22.07 -27.04
CA VAL A 578 -15.12 21.53 -28.31
C VAL A 578 -16.18 20.47 -28.00
N PHE A 579 -17.40 20.66 -28.49
CA PHE A 579 -18.43 19.62 -28.46
C PHE A 579 -18.98 19.38 -29.85
N TRP A 580 -18.59 18.27 -30.47
CA TRP A 580 -18.85 18.04 -31.89
C TRP A 580 -19.26 16.59 -32.19
N ASN A 581 -20.25 16.40 -33.06
CA ASN A 581 -20.73 15.08 -33.48
C ASN A 581 -21.20 14.22 -32.29
N ASN A 582 -21.99 14.80 -31.39
CA ASN A 582 -22.62 14.08 -30.28
C ASN A 582 -24.12 13.95 -30.60
N THR A 583 -24.72 12.77 -30.46
CA THR A 583 -26.08 12.48 -31.02
C THR A 583 -27.27 13.20 -30.34
N TYR A 584 -27.05 14.05 -29.32
CA TYR A 584 -28.14 14.66 -28.53
C TYR A 584 -27.88 16.11 -28.12
N THR A 585 -28.98 16.80 -27.80
CA THR A 585 -29.01 18.19 -27.35
C THR A 585 -28.25 18.41 -26.04
N TYR A 586 -27.43 19.45 -26.01
CA TYR A 586 -26.45 19.72 -24.94
C TYR A 586 -27.06 19.94 -23.54
N LEU A 587 -28.31 20.37 -23.45
CA LEU A 587 -28.96 20.77 -22.19
C LEU A 587 -30.36 20.20 -22.08
N ARG A 588 -30.63 19.51 -20.96
CA ARG A 588 -32.00 19.10 -20.60
C ARG A 588 -32.79 20.27 -20.02
N GLU A 589 -34.06 20.41 -20.42
CA GLU A 589 -35.02 21.33 -19.81
C GLU A 589 -35.31 20.92 -18.34
N GLY A 590 -34.63 21.60 -17.42
CA GLY A 590 -34.79 21.53 -15.96
C GLY A 590 -33.75 22.41 -15.24
N GLY A 591 -33.25 23.43 -15.95
CA GLY A 591 -31.83 23.75 -16.11
C GLY A 591 -31.04 24.37 -14.94
N PRO A 592 -29.77 24.70 -15.19
CA PRO A 592 -28.92 25.45 -14.26
C PRO A 592 -29.58 26.80 -13.88
N ILE A 593 -29.31 27.31 -12.67
CA ILE A 593 -29.78 28.63 -12.25
C ILE A 593 -29.08 29.73 -13.07
N SER A 594 -27.83 29.48 -13.47
CA SER A 594 -27.03 30.33 -14.34
C SER A 594 -26.13 29.46 -15.23
N GLN A 595 -26.05 29.82 -16.51
CA GLN A 595 -25.11 29.21 -17.45
C GLN A 595 -24.29 30.30 -18.13
N SER A 596 -22.97 30.13 -18.15
CA SER A 596 -22.03 30.92 -18.94
C SER A 596 -21.38 29.97 -19.94
N LEU A 597 -21.61 30.26 -21.22
CA LEU A 597 -21.05 29.53 -22.35
C LEU A 597 -20.21 30.53 -23.14
N GLU A 598 -18.89 30.41 -23.06
CA GLU A 598 -17.98 31.41 -23.59
C GLU A 598 -16.85 30.77 -24.42
N TYR A 599 -16.63 31.24 -25.64
CA TYR A 599 -15.52 30.83 -26.49
C TYR A 599 -15.44 29.31 -26.74
N ASN A 600 -16.59 28.65 -26.90
CA ASN A 600 -16.67 27.21 -27.21
C ASN A 600 -16.88 26.98 -28.71
N LEU A 601 -16.52 25.80 -29.20
CA LEU A 601 -16.87 25.33 -30.53
C LEU A 601 -17.97 24.26 -30.40
N LEU A 602 -19.15 24.58 -30.94
CA LEU A 602 -20.40 23.84 -30.73
C LEU A 602 -21.02 23.46 -32.09
N GLU A 603 -21.61 22.27 -32.17
CA GLU A 603 -22.37 21.83 -33.35
C GLU A 603 -23.73 22.52 -33.45
N GLU A 604 -24.44 22.66 -32.32
CA GLU A 604 -25.76 23.30 -32.27
C GLU A 604 -25.67 24.79 -31.93
N GLU A 605 -26.69 25.54 -32.37
CA GLU A 605 -26.83 26.97 -32.10
C GLU A 605 -27.18 27.26 -30.63
N ILE A 606 -26.15 27.35 -29.79
CA ILE A 606 -26.29 27.82 -28.41
C ILE A 606 -25.71 29.23 -28.26
N ALA A 607 -26.55 30.16 -27.82
CA ALA A 607 -26.14 31.52 -27.53
C ALA A 607 -25.08 31.57 -26.42
N GLY A 608 -24.03 32.33 -26.66
CA GLY A 608 -22.92 32.54 -25.73
C GLY A 608 -21.93 33.57 -26.27
N ILE A 609 -20.99 34.01 -25.45
CA ILE A 609 -20.01 35.03 -25.84
C ILE A 609 -18.89 34.35 -26.60
N GLY A 610 -18.63 34.75 -27.85
CA GLY A 610 -17.48 34.24 -28.61
C GLY A 610 -17.56 32.76 -29.03
N ASN A 611 -18.70 32.08 -28.83
CA ASN A 611 -18.87 30.70 -29.30
C ASN A 611 -18.84 30.64 -30.83
N GLN A 612 -18.12 29.65 -31.36
CA GLN A 612 -18.19 29.22 -32.74
C GLN A 612 -19.24 28.13 -32.87
N VAL A 613 -20.17 28.31 -33.80
CA VAL A 613 -21.37 27.49 -33.89
C VAL A 613 -21.54 26.98 -35.31
N GLY A 614 -21.79 25.68 -35.46
CA GLY A 614 -22.05 25.05 -36.76
C GLY A 614 -20.83 24.98 -37.68
N ILE A 615 -19.61 25.13 -37.13
CA ILE A 615 -18.36 25.03 -37.86
C ILE A 615 -17.56 23.87 -37.27
N ALA A 616 -17.14 22.92 -38.10
CA ALA A 616 -16.40 21.75 -37.65
C ALA A 616 -15.04 22.13 -37.04
N PRO A 617 -14.58 21.44 -35.98
CA PRO A 617 -13.28 21.71 -35.35
C PRO A 617 -12.09 21.34 -36.24
N LEU A 618 -12.29 20.54 -37.30
CA LEU A 618 -11.24 20.09 -38.23
C LEU A 618 -10.00 19.55 -37.51
N PHE A 619 -10.10 18.32 -37.01
CA PHE A 619 -8.96 17.60 -36.44
C PHE A 619 -7.98 17.15 -37.53
N ASP A 620 -6.72 16.99 -37.17
CA ASP A 620 -5.67 16.44 -38.01
C ASP A 620 -5.85 14.92 -38.10
N GLU A 621 -6.28 14.44 -39.28
CA GLU A 621 -6.49 13.02 -39.52
C GLU A 621 -5.18 12.21 -39.55
N GLU A 622 -4.03 12.85 -39.83
CA GLU A 622 -2.72 12.17 -39.91
C GLU A 622 -2.10 11.98 -38.52
N LEU A 623 -2.24 12.97 -37.64
CA LEU A 623 -1.75 12.92 -36.27
C LEU A 623 -2.77 12.31 -35.29
N GLY A 624 -4.04 12.23 -35.69
CA GLY A 624 -5.15 11.67 -34.93
C GLY A 624 -5.88 12.72 -34.09
N ALA A 625 -7.19 12.53 -33.92
CA ALA A 625 -7.97 13.32 -32.96
C ALA A 625 -7.42 13.13 -31.54
N PRO A 626 -7.36 14.20 -30.71
CA PRO A 626 -8.03 15.49 -30.89
C PRO A 626 -7.13 16.62 -31.41
N LEU A 627 -5.97 16.32 -32.04
CA LEU A 627 -5.08 17.39 -32.51
C LEU A 627 -5.77 18.23 -33.59
N LEU A 628 -5.71 19.56 -33.47
CA LEU A 628 -6.31 20.47 -34.44
C LEU A 628 -5.50 20.45 -35.75
N SER A 629 -6.18 20.47 -36.90
CA SER A 629 -5.50 20.71 -38.18
C SER A 629 -5.07 22.18 -38.27
N SER A 630 -4.02 22.47 -39.04
CA SER A 630 -3.53 23.85 -39.25
C SER A 630 -4.54 24.83 -39.88
N ILE A 631 -5.69 24.33 -40.35
CA ILE A 631 -6.79 25.14 -40.90
C ILE A 631 -8.02 25.16 -39.98
N SER A 632 -7.88 24.61 -38.77
CA SER A 632 -8.96 24.53 -37.80
C SER A 632 -9.45 25.92 -37.42
N PRO A 633 -10.78 26.14 -37.38
CA PRO A 633 -11.33 27.39 -36.88
C PRO A 633 -11.19 27.52 -35.35
N ALA A 634 -10.83 26.44 -34.65
CA ALA A 634 -10.58 26.43 -33.21
C ALA A 634 -9.23 27.06 -32.84
N ILE A 635 -8.31 27.22 -33.80
CA ILE A 635 -7.00 27.84 -33.56
C ILE A 635 -7.18 29.33 -33.24
N ASP A 636 -6.50 29.82 -32.20
CA ASP A 636 -6.54 31.23 -31.74
C ASP A 636 -7.97 31.76 -31.50
N ALA A 637 -8.91 30.88 -31.17
CA ALA A 637 -10.33 31.20 -31.11
C ALA A 637 -10.90 31.27 -29.69
N GLY A 638 -10.16 30.77 -28.71
CA GLY A 638 -10.55 30.73 -27.31
C GLY A 638 -10.61 32.12 -26.66
N ASN A 639 -10.78 32.11 -25.34
CA ASN A 639 -10.90 33.31 -24.54
C ASN A 639 -9.68 34.24 -24.74
N PRO A 640 -9.87 35.51 -25.14
CA PRO A 640 -8.78 36.43 -25.42
C PRO A 640 -8.11 37.01 -24.16
N ASP A 641 -8.57 36.68 -22.95
CA ASP A 641 -7.86 37.08 -21.74
C ASP A 641 -6.51 36.37 -21.68
N THR A 642 -5.46 37.16 -21.44
CA THR A 642 -4.07 36.73 -21.31
C THR A 642 -3.85 35.59 -20.32
N THR A 643 -4.73 35.40 -19.33
CA THR A 643 -4.64 34.28 -18.38
C THR A 643 -4.92 32.92 -19.03
N TYR A 644 -5.60 32.91 -20.17
CA TYR A 644 -5.89 31.71 -20.95
C TYR A 644 -4.95 31.54 -22.13
N ASN A 645 -3.95 32.40 -22.31
CA ASN A 645 -3.02 32.22 -23.42
C ASN A 645 -2.36 30.84 -23.39
N ASP A 646 -2.17 30.26 -24.58
CA ASP A 646 -1.35 29.07 -24.75
C ASP A 646 0.07 29.31 -24.23
N ILE A 647 0.74 28.23 -23.83
CA ILE A 647 2.14 28.29 -23.43
C ILE A 647 2.95 28.78 -24.62
N GLU A 648 3.75 29.84 -24.46
CA GLU A 648 4.61 30.36 -25.53
C GLU A 648 5.72 29.35 -25.89
N ASP A 649 5.95 29.14 -27.19
CA ASP A 649 7.09 28.38 -27.70
C ASP A 649 8.40 29.13 -27.42
N PRO A 650 9.30 28.61 -26.56
CA PRO A 650 10.57 29.27 -26.27
C PRO A 650 11.47 29.47 -27.50
N ASP A 651 11.33 28.62 -28.52
CA ASP A 651 12.11 28.67 -29.75
C ASP A 651 11.46 29.56 -30.82
N ASN A 652 10.20 29.95 -30.66
CA ASN A 652 9.46 30.81 -31.57
C ASN A 652 8.53 31.81 -30.84
N PRO A 653 9.08 32.87 -30.22
CA PRO A 653 8.31 33.83 -29.43
C PRO A 653 7.15 34.47 -30.20
N GLY A 654 5.99 34.57 -29.55
CA GLY A 654 4.72 35.02 -30.12
C GLY A 654 3.84 33.92 -30.71
N PHE A 655 4.30 32.66 -30.72
CA PHE A 655 3.54 31.49 -31.15
C PHE A 655 3.36 30.51 -30.00
N ALA A 656 2.27 29.75 -30.03
CA ALA A 656 2.00 28.70 -29.04
C ALA A 656 2.99 27.53 -29.17
N LEU A 657 3.32 26.92 -28.03
CA LEU A 657 4.08 25.69 -27.91
C LEU A 657 3.19 24.53 -28.36
N TRP A 658 3.70 23.73 -29.31
CA TRP A 658 3.03 22.51 -29.75
C TRP A 658 2.71 21.61 -28.55
N PRO A 659 1.50 21.02 -28.44
CA PRO A 659 0.50 20.77 -29.49
C PRO A 659 -0.46 21.91 -29.89
N SER A 660 -0.55 22.98 -29.10
CA SER A 660 -1.29 24.20 -29.50
C SER A 660 -0.68 24.83 -30.75
N GLN A 661 -1.49 25.52 -31.55
CA GLN A 661 -1.10 26.09 -32.84
C GLN A 661 -1.41 27.59 -32.91
N GLY A 662 -0.86 28.28 -33.90
CA GLY A 662 -1.14 29.71 -34.09
C GLY A 662 -0.37 30.61 -33.12
N THR A 663 -1.01 31.71 -32.69
CA THR A 663 -0.42 32.73 -31.81
C THR A 663 -0.53 32.32 -30.34
N LEU A 664 -0.32 33.25 -29.39
CA LEU A 664 -0.46 32.95 -27.95
C LEU A 664 -1.92 32.91 -27.48
N ARG A 665 -2.90 33.20 -28.34
CA ARG A 665 -4.30 33.20 -27.92
C ARG A 665 -4.77 31.75 -27.85
N ASN A 666 -5.41 31.36 -26.74
CA ASN A 666 -5.88 30.00 -26.51
C ASN A 666 -6.58 29.40 -27.74
N ASP A 667 -6.17 28.20 -28.10
CA ASP A 667 -6.96 27.31 -28.95
C ASP A 667 -8.23 26.85 -28.23
N ILE A 668 -9.31 26.53 -28.95
CA ILE A 668 -10.51 25.93 -28.35
C ILE A 668 -10.33 24.40 -28.30
N GLY A 669 -10.49 23.81 -27.11
CA GLY A 669 -10.50 22.36 -26.91
C GLY A 669 -9.31 21.86 -26.11
N TYR A 670 -9.07 20.56 -26.24
CA TYR A 670 -7.92 19.86 -25.67
C TYR A 670 -6.81 19.95 -26.71
N THR A 671 -5.79 20.75 -26.41
CA THR A 671 -4.59 20.87 -27.24
C THR A 671 -3.44 20.17 -26.56
#